data_AF-A0A2D9P533-F1
#
_entry.id   AF-A0A2D9P533-F1
#
_cell.length_a   1.000
_cell.length_b   1.000
_cell.length_c   1.000
_cell.angle_alpha   90.00
_cell.angle_beta   90.00
_cell.angle_gamma   90.00
#
_symmetry.space_group_name_H-M   'P 1'
#
loop_
_entity.id
_entity.type
_entity.pdbx_description
1 polymer ?
#
loop_
_entity_poly.entity_id
_entity_poly.type
_entity_poly.pdbx_seq_one_letter_code
_entity_poly.pdbx_strand_id
1 'polypeptide(L)'
;MKKLFLIFLTPILLFCQNIIVIGDSNYNDLDYISFSLNINNMQHRIWDDYSNQVLVDSIMQLNDSIVLFQIESFLDSSIVNTLENKVNDNNIFLVFSSSIENDDNMNNFFGFIKVRNSLSESIMNLEDNRAWNFNESEMISELSWIGTAEPISIFSETSSFSMIQKKYSMGLVSIAGFNLYSIQELSSYLHVLINSVSSIYNQIIIEDVSGYPGDTLYIPINSNFVDDIVGLSFSIQSDPEYLDFIIVENDSSNNFEWEISQFPFGIVEINGAVNSGVLESGYNNMGFLKAALYPSASNKISLRGLESIITYESGESFQGSFINGEIDILYNSPIIHMKAPNLIEPDSSGTVEIHLNTNHNITAIQLCLNYNSDILDIENILSTENIPENWFFSYINNSSNNNVEIFCFGFDPINTITGKIFDIQIKSLNSYEQETSIDYCDILLASIDNENIIPISIPTDILITFPDLSILPKKITHNHNLDILYYTNNFQNITGFQFDLFFQGNINIIETFKGNIAKNYFGNWIALNDTSARFIYFDNNQPIESKVIGYLLNTSFQTDENILENEFYFDVENIMLTNQNYETLKVKFNDFIIENNSTIIGDLNGDNFIDVLDVLVIVDYITGNLQLGYAQISISDSNNDNNINIEDILLIISDIL
;
A
#
# COMPACT_ATOMS: atom_id res chain seq x y z
N MET A 1 -18.87 31.09 -7.02
CA MET A 1 -19.92 30.60 -6.08
C MET A 1 -19.12 29.94 -4.96
N LYS A 2 -19.12 30.49 -3.74
CA LYS A 2 -18.10 30.12 -2.74
C LYS A 2 -18.63 29.15 -1.72
N LYS A 3 -17.97 28.00 -1.62
CA LYS A 3 -18.18 26.97 -0.62
C LYS A 3 -16.82 26.51 -0.11
N LEU A 4 -16.71 26.29 1.19
CA LEU A 4 -15.79 25.33 1.78
C LEU A 4 -16.33 24.91 3.16
N PHE A 5 -16.44 23.61 3.41
CA PHE A 5 -16.70 23.03 4.73
C PHE A 5 -15.73 21.88 4.98
N LEU A 6 -15.10 21.87 6.16
CA LEU A 6 -14.28 20.76 6.68
C LEU A 6 -14.61 20.59 8.16
N ILE A 7 -14.91 19.36 8.59
CA ILE A 7 -15.27 19.00 9.96
C ILE A 7 -14.15 18.11 10.51
N PHE A 8 -13.66 18.37 11.73
CA PHE A 8 -12.71 17.52 12.44
C PHE A 8 -13.35 16.95 13.71
N LEU A 9 -13.14 15.66 13.98
CA LEU A 9 -13.50 14.98 15.22
C LEU A 9 -12.20 14.56 15.95
N THR A 10 -12.08 14.87 17.24
CA THR A 10 -11.00 14.42 18.13
C THR A 10 -11.43 13.21 18.99
N PRO A 11 -10.49 12.40 19.53
CA PRO A 11 -10.80 11.14 20.25
C PRO A 11 -11.67 11.27 21.51
N ILE A 12 -11.79 12.48 22.08
CA ILE A 12 -12.63 12.72 23.26
C ILE A 12 -14.12 12.58 22.91
N LEU A 13 -14.49 12.70 21.63
CA LEU A 13 -15.87 12.69 21.15
C LEU A 13 -16.58 11.33 21.25
N LEU A 14 -15.85 10.21 21.36
CA LEU A 14 -16.44 8.86 21.44
C LEU A 14 -16.97 8.51 22.84
N PHE A 15 -16.69 9.32 23.86
CA PHE A 15 -17.25 9.14 25.21
C PHE A 15 -18.57 9.89 25.44
N CYS A 16 -19.01 10.73 24.50
CA CYS A 16 -20.26 11.48 24.63
C CYS A 16 -21.45 10.61 24.21
N GLN A 17 -22.33 10.27 25.16
CA GLN A 17 -23.47 9.37 24.94
C GLN A 17 -24.61 9.99 24.10
N ASN A 18 -24.58 11.30 23.82
CA ASN A 18 -25.68 12.01 23.19
C ASN A 18 -25.23 13.02 22.13
N ILE A 19 -25.69 12.85 20.89
CA ILE A 19 -25.61 13.88 19.84
C ILE A 19 -26.89 14.73 19.92
N ILE A 20 -26.73 16.05 20.05
CA ILE A 20 -27.86 16.98 20.20
C ILE A 20 -27.73 18.07 19.13
N VAL A 21 -28.78 18.24 18.37
CA VAL A 21 -28.89 19.27 17.33
C VAL A 21 -29.80 20.37 17.86
N ILE A 22 -29.30 21.60 17.89
CA ILE A 22 -30.03 22.77 18.36
C ILE A 22 -30.08 23.79 17.21
N GLY A 23 -31.25 24.32 16.90
CA GLY A 23 -31.36 25.44 15.96
C GLY A 23 -32.42 26.46 16.35
N ASP A 24 -32.26 27.66 15.81
CA ASP A 24 -33.11 28.85 15.98
C ASP A 24 -33.78 29.23 14.64
N SER A 25 -34.08 28.24 13.79
CA SER A 25 -34.52 28.45 12.41
C SER A 25 -35.81 27.71 12.10
N ASN A 26 -36.74 28.35 11.39
CA ASN A 26 -38.04 27.78 11.03
C ASN A 26 -37.93 26.36 10.39
N TYR A 27 -38.37 25.34 11.15
CA TYR A 27 -38.93 24.03 10.78
C TYR A 27 -38.35 23.15 9.66
N ASN A 28 -37.40 23.56 8.80
CA ASN A 28 -37.02 22.78 7.62
C ASN A 28 -35.53 22.43 7.50
N ASP A 29 -34.63 23.17 8.16
CA ASP A 29 -33.19 23.01 7.93
C ASP A 29 -32.54 21.96 8.84
N LEU A 30 -33.04 21.82 10.08
CA LEU A 30 -32.58 20.80 11.03
C LEU A 30 -33.09 19.39 10.69
N ASP A 31 -34.24 19.29 10.00
CA ASP A 31 -34.81 18.02 9.55
C ASP A 31 -33.88 17.30 8.56
N TYR A 32 -33.07 18.04 7.80
CA TYR A 32 -32.09 17.46 6.88
C TYR A 32 -30.88 16.88 7.62
N ILE A 33 -30.38 17.59 8.64
CA ILE A 33 -29.30 17.11 9.52
C ILE A 33 -29.78 15.87 10.28
N SER A 34 -30.99 15.94 10.83
CA SER A 34 -31.68 14.83 11.48
C SER A 34 -31.82 13.59 10.60
N PHE A 35 -32.32 13.78 9.37
CA PHE A 35 -32.45 12.70 8.40
C PHE A 35 -31.10 12.08 8.06
N SER A 36 -30.06 12.90 7.92
CA SER A 36 -28.68 12.46 7.66
C SER A 36 -28.07 11.70 8.84
N LEU A 37 -28.32 12.14 10.07
CA LEU A 37 -27.88 11.44 11.28
C LEU A 37 -28.62 10.10 11.44
N ASN A 38 -29.93 10.05 11.12
CA ASN A 38 -30.73 8.83 11.11
C ASN A 38 -30.25 7.81 10.07
N ILE A 39 -29.87 8.25 8.85
CA ILE A 39 -29.29 7.36 7.81
C ILE A 39 -28.02 6.67 8.32
N ASN A 40 -27.24 7.35 9.16
CA ASN A 40 -26.00 6.82 9.72
C ASN A 40 -26.20 6.12 11.09
N ASN A 41 -27.43 5.73 11.45
CA ASN A 41 -27.77 5.09 12.73
C ASN A 41 -27.34 5.86 13.99
N MET A 42 -27.08 7.16 13.89
CA MET A 42 -26.71 7.99 15.03
C MET A 42 -27.96 8.44 15.79
N GLN A 43 -28.09 8.01 17.04
CA GLN A 43 -29.13 8.55 17.92
C GLN A 43 -28.85 10.01 18.21
N HIS A 44 -29.84 10.85 17.94
CA HIS A 44 -29.71 12.28 18.17
C HIS A 44 -31.03 12.89 18.66
N ARG A 45 -30.91 14.01 19.36
CA ARG A 45 -32.06 14.77 19.84
C ARG A 45 -32.06 16.14 19.19
N ILE A 46 -33.20 16.54 18.63
CA ILE A 46 -33.35 17.85 17.98
C ILE A 46 -34.13 18.78 18.91
N TRP A 47 -33.62 19.99 19.06
CA TRP A 47 -34.32 21.10 19.70
C TRP A 47 -34.43 22.24 18.69
N ASP A 48 -35.68 22.55 18.33
CA ASP A 48 -36.02 23.54 17.29
C ASP A 48 -37.02 24.57 17.83
N ASP A 49 -36.86 25.83 17.43
CA ASP A 49 -37.75 26.98 17.67
C ASP A 49 -38.23 27.18 19.12
N TYR A 50 -37.29 27.43 20.05
CA TYR A 50 -37.60 27.73 21.45
C TYR A 50 -37.42 29.21 21.80
N SER A 51 -38.31 29.75 22.65
CA SER A 51 -38.05 31.05 23.29
C SER A 51 -36.70 31.03 24.01
N ASN A 52 -35.96 32.14 24.06
CA ASN A 52 -34.63 32.24 24.71
C ASN A 52 -34.55 31.52 26.08
N GLN A 53 -35.60 31.60 26.90
CA GLN A 53 -35.63 30.92 28.21
C GLN A 53 -35.62 29.39 28.10
N VAL A 54 -36.36 28.82 27.14
CA VAL A 54 -36.42 27.37 26.95
C VAL A 54 -35.13 26.86 26.30
N LEU A 55 -34.50 27.65 25.43
CA LEU A 55 -33.16 27.35 24.91
C LEU A 55 -32.13 27.32 26.05
N VAL A 56 -32.14 28.31 26.94
CA VAL A 56 -31.31 28.32 28.16
C VAL A 56 -31.58 27.10 29.03
N ASP A 57 -32.84 26.77 29.31
CA ASP A 57 -33.21 25.61 30.14
C ASP A 57 -32.80 24.28 29.49
N SER A 58 -32.74 24.23 28.16
CA SER A 58 -32.31 23.05 27.40
C SER A 58 -30.78 22.92 27.38
N ILE A 59 -30.05 24.01 27.15
CA ILE A 59 -28.59 24.08 27.26
C ILE A 59 -28.14 23.68 28.67
N MET A 60 -28.89 24.08 29.71
CA MET A 60 -28.61 23.71 31.11
C MET A 60 -28.75 22.21 31.39
N GLN A 61 -29.44 21.45 30.53
CA GLN A 61 -29.60 19.99 30.66
C GLN A 61 -28.52 19.18 29.94
N LEU A 62 -27.62 19.84 29.18
CA LEU A 62 -26.53 19.18 28.47
C LEU A 62 -25.45 18.69 29.44
N ASN A 63 -25.08 17.42 29.33
CA ASN A 63 -23.96 16.78 30.01
C ASN A 63 -23.38 15.71 29.07
N ASP A 64 -22.06 15.70 28.88
CA ASP A 64 -21.35 14.74 28.02
C ASP A 64 -21.98 14.61 26.61
N SER A 65 -22.32 15.76 26.01
CA SER A 65 -23.02 15.85 24.72
C SER A 65 -22.18 16.51 23.63
N ILE A 66 -22.43 16.09 22.38
CA ILE A 66 -22.00 16.80 21.17
C ILE A 66 -23.16 17.68 20.72
N VAL A 67 -22.94 18.99 20.61
CA VAL A 67 -23.96 19.96 20.27
C VAL A 67 -23.65 20.60 18.93
N LEU A 68 -24.47 20.29 17.92
CA LEU A 68 -24.48 21.03 16.66
C LEU A 68 -25.45 22.20 16.82
N PHE A 69 -24.94 23.43 16.80
CA PHE A 69 -25.76 24.62 17.06
C PHE A 69 -25.78 25.56 15.85
N GLN A 70 -26.94 25.68 15.21
CA GLN A 70 -27.18 26.67 14.16
C GLN A 70 -27.72 27.98 14.76
N ILE A 71 -27.05 29.09 14.43
CA ILE A 71 -27.39 30.44 14.88
C ILE A 71 -27.68 31.31 13.66
N GLU A 72 -28.90 31.81 13.51
CA GLU A 72 -29.23 32.75 12.41
C GLU A 72 -29.34 34.21 12.85
N SER A 73 -29.39 34.44 14.17
CA SER A 73 -29.62 35.76 14.77
C SER A 73 -28.65 36.04 15.94
N PHE A 74 -28.59 37.30 16.39
CA PHE A 74 -27.75 37.66 17.55
C PHE A 74 -28.23 36.93 18.81
N LEU A 75 -27.33 36.21 19.49
CA LEU A 75 -27.67 35.52 20.73
C LEU A 75 -27.79 36.52 21.90
N ASP A 76 -28.83 36.33 22.71
CA ASP A 76 -28.99 37.08 23.96
C ASP A 76 -27.84 36.75 24.93
N SER A 77 -27.34 37.77 25.64
CA SER A 77 -26.32 37.65 26.69
C SER A 77 -26.58 36.55 27.73
N SER A 78 -27.84 36.23 28.00
CA SER A 78 -28.24 35.13 28.89
C SER A 78 -27.90 33.75 28.33
N ILE A 79 -28.05 33.54 27.02
CA ILE A 79 -27.68 32.31 26.31
C ILE A 79 -26.16 32.19 26.27
N VAL A 80 -25.46 33.28 25.95
CA VAL A 80 -23.99 33.33 25.93
C VAL A 80 -23.42 32.91 27.27
N ASN A 81 -23.86 33.54 28.37
CA ASN A 81 -23.41 33.19 29.73
C ASN A 81 -23.73 31.73 30.12
N THR A 82 -24.83 31.18 29.61
CA THR A 82 -25.22 29.79 29.88
C THR A 82 -24.30 28.82 29.13
N LEU A 83 -23.97 29.12 27.86
CA LEU A 83 -22.98 28.39 27.08
C LEU A 83 -21.60 28.46 27.74
N GLU A 84 -21.18 29.62 28.27
CA GLU A 84 -19.89 29.76 28.96
C GLU A 84 -19.75 28.81 30.14
N ASN A 85 -20.84 28.60 30.89
CA ASN A 85 -20.85 27.66 32.01
C ASN A 85 -20.82 26.20 31.52
N LYS A 86 -21.57 25.88 30.47
CA LYS A 86 -21.74 24.50 29.97
C LYS A 86 -20.62 23.96 29.10
N VAL A 87 -19.86 24.85 28.47
CA VAL A 87 -18.62 24.53 27.76
C VAL A 87 -17.58 23.89 28.69
N ASN A 88 -17.64 24.16 30.01
CA ASN A 88 -16.73 23.55 30.99
C ASN A 88 -17.19 22.16 31.50
N ASP A 89 -18.40 21.72 31.14
CA ASP A 89 -19.03 20.48 31.63
C ASP A 89 -18.85 19.31 30.63
N ASN A 90 -17.64 19.11 30.08
CA ASN A 90 -17.32 18.08 29.06
C ASN A 90 -18.19 18.06 27.79
N ASN A 91 -18.94 19.13 27.52
CA ASN A 91 -19.75 19.25 26.31
C ASN A 91 -18.92 19.85 25.17
N ILE A 92 -19.19 19.40 23.93
CA ILE A 92 -18.54 19.91 22.73
C ILE A 92 -19.54 20.67 21.89
N PHE A 93 -19.24 21.94 21.58
CA PHE A 93 -20.11 22.80 20.78
C PHE A 93 -19.50 23.07 19.42
N LEU A 94 -20.22 22.69 18.38
CA LEU A 94 -19.94 23.05 16.98
C LEU A 94 -20.98 24.07 16.55
N VAL A 95 -20.54 25.30 16.28
CA VAL A 95 -21.46 26.42 16.02
C VAL A 95 -21.40 26.82 14.55
N PHE A 96 -22.56 26.99 13.93
CA PHE A 96 -22.68 27.36 12.54
C PHE A 96 -23.66 28.53 12.39
N SER A 97 -23.34 29.52 11.55
CA SER A 97 -24.23 30.67 11.34
C SER A 97 -24.10 31.23 9.94
N SER A 98 -25.13 31.90 9.42
CA SER A 98 -25.06 32.64 8.15
C SER A 98 -24.80 34.15 8.33
N SER A 99 -24.75 34.66 9.58
CA SER A 99 -24.89 36.10 9.90
C SER A 99 -23.96 36.64 11.00
N ILE A 100 -22.89 35.91 11.36
CA ILE A 100 -21.98 36.22 12.50
C ILE A 100 -21.11 37.48 12.35
N GLU A 101 -21.06 38.14 11.19
CA GLU A 101 -20.04 39.16 10.85
C GLU A 101 -19.96 40.39 11.77
N ASN A 102 -20.85 40.59 12.75
CA ASN A 102 -20.91 41.79 13.60
C ASN A 102 -21.07 41.55 15.12
N ASP A 103 -20.82 40.35 15.65
CA ASP A 103 -20.94 40.09 17.10
C ASP A 103 -19.57 39.94 17.81
N ASP A 104 -19.12 41.03 18.45
CA ASP A 104 -17.85 41.09 19.19
C ASP A 104 -17.79 40.12 20.38
N ASN A 105 -18.93 39.75 20.98
CA ASN A 105 -18.95 38.82 22.11
C ASN A 105 -18.69 37.38 21.63
N MET A 106 -19.26 37.00 20.49
CA MET A 106 -19.01 35.70 19.86
C MET A 106 -17.58 35.56 19.36
N ASN A 107 -17.05 36.61 18.72
CA ASN A 107 -15.66 36.65 18.21
C ASN A 107 -14.63 36.43 19.32
N ASN A 108 -14.86 37.00 20.50
CA ASN A 108 -13.99 36.83 21.64
C ASN A 108 -14.11 35.44 22.29
N PHE A 109 -15.30 34.84 22.25
CA PHE A 109 -15.57 33.56 22.91
C PHE A 109 -15.12 32.35 22.08
N PHE A 110 -15.51 32.29 20.80
CA PHE A 110 -15.30 31.15 19.90
C PHE A 110 -14.00 31.25 19.08
N GLY A 111 -13.59 32.45 18.67
CA GLY A 111 -12.50 32.67 17.70
C GLY A 111 -12.86 32.19 16.28
N PHE A 112 -12.43 32.92 15.25
CA PHE A 112 -12.82 32.62 13.86
C PHE A 112 -11.67 32.71 12.85
N ILE A 113 -11.72 31.87 11.82
CA ILE A 113 -10.78 31.86 10.68
C ILE A 113 -11.43 32.52 9.46
N LYS A 114 -10.75 33.50 8.86
CA LYS A 114 -11.17 34.16 7.63
C LYS A 114 -10.36 33.67 6.43
N VAL A 115 -11.01 33.00 5.48
CA VAL A 115 -10.39 32.54 4.21
C VAL A 115 -10.70 33.55 3.10
N ARG A 116 -9.68 33.99 2.35
CA ARG A 116 -9.87 34.93 1.23
C ARG A 116 -10.22 34.20 -0.08
N ASN A 117 -10.97 34.93 -0.90
CA ASN A 117 -11.78 34.47 -2.02
C ASN A 117 -11.10 33.77 -3.21
N SER A 118 -9.77 33.77 -3.31
CA SER A 118 -9.04 33.25 -4.49
C SER A 118 -8.57 31.80 -4.38
N LEU A 119 -8.71 31.16 -3.22
CA LEU A 119 -8.27 29.77 -2.97
C LEU A 119 -9.43 28.76 -2.87
N SER A 120 -10.68 29.20 -2.87
CA SER A 120 -11.83 28.28 -2.79
C SER A 120 -11.97 27.37 -4.02
N GLU A 121 -11.48 27.81 -5.19
CA GLU A 121 -11.46 26.98 -6.41
C GLU A 121 -10.32 25.94 -6.38
N SER A 122 -9.22 26.22 -5.67
CA SER A 122 -8.09 25.30 -5.52
C SER A 122 -8.39 24.14 -4.57
N ILE A 123 -9.27 24.35 -3.58
CA ILE A 123 -9.65 23.31 -2.62
C ILE A 123 -10.82 22.45 -3.16
N MET A 124 -11.61 22.96 -4.10
CA MET A 124 -12.72 22.21 -4.74
C MET A 124 -12.27 21.23 -5.84
N ASN A 125 -11.01 21.28 -6.28
CA ASN A 125 -10.47 20.39 -7.32
C ASN A 125 -9.65 19.20 -6.78
N LEU A 126 -9.85 18.82 -5.51
CA LEU A 126 -9.10 17.74 -4.85
C LEU A 126 -9.72 16.34 -5.04
N GLU A 127 -10.42 16.09 -6.16
CA GLU A 127 -10.80 14.72 -6.58
C GLU A 127 -9.79 14.08 -7.55
N ASP A 128 -8.75 14.80 -7.97
CA ASP A 128 -7.71 14.28 -8.86
C ASP A 128 -6.34 14.21 -8.16
N ASN A 129 -5.85 12.98 -7.97
CA ASN A 129 -4.48 12.67 -7.56
C ASN A 129 -3.47 13.27 -8.56
N ARG A 130 -2.95 14.46 -8.27
CA ARG A 130 -1.67 14.92 -8.83
C ARG A 130 -0.84 15.61 -7.74
N ALA A 131 0.39 15.14 -7.59
CA ALA A 131 1.41 15.77 -6.77
C ALA A 131 1.64 17.23 -7.22
N TRP A 132 1.65 18.16 -6.26
CA TRP A 132 2.09 19.53 -6.51
C TRP A 132 3.47 19.74 -5.90
N ASN A 133 4.44 20.05 -6.75
CA ASN A 133 5.70 20.68 -6.34
C ASN A 133 5.40 22.12 -5.92
N PHE A 134 5.59 22.43 -4.63
CA PHE A 134 5.65 23.82 -4.17
C PHE A 134 6.97 24.42 -4.66
N ASN A 135 6.92 25.27 -5.69
CA ASN A 135 8.07 26.10 -6.05
C ASN A 135 8.47 26.94 -4.83
N GLU A 136 9.75 26.88 -4.44
CA GLU A 136 10.37 27.50 -3.25
C GLU A 136 10.35 29.05 -3.22
N SER A 137 9.45 29.74 -3.93
CA SER A 137 9.45 31.21 -4.00
C SER A 137 8.18 31.93 -3.56
N GLU A 138 7.16 31.25 -3.02
CA GLU A 138 6.00 31.94 -2.44
C GLU A 138 5.78 31.56 -0.97
N MET A 139 6.11 32.48 -0.06
CA MET A 139 5.76 32.38 1.36
C MET A 139 4.23 32.31 1.50
N ILE A 140 3.73 31.30 2.21
CA ILE A 140 2.33 31.23 2.64
C ILE A 140 2.04 32.42 3.56
N SER A 141 1.38 33.44 3.02
CA SER A 141 0.70 34.48 3.78
C SER A 141 -0.75 34.54 3.31
N GLU A 142 -1.72 34.30 4.21
CA GLU A 142 -3.10 34.84 4.22
C GLU A 142 -4.16 33.87 4.82
N LEU A 143 -3.99 33.52 6.10
CA LEU A 143 -5.07 33.25 7.05
C LEU A 143 -5.02 34.37 8.10
N SER A 144 -6.11 35.13 8.30
CA SER A 144 -6.16 36.19 9.32
C SER A 144 -7.10 35.80 10.45
N TRP A 145 -6.60 35.82 11.69
CA TRP A 145 -7.32 35.45 12.91
C TRP A 145 -8.02 36.65 13.56
N ILE A 146 -9.21 36.42 14.12
CA ILE A 146 -9.96 37.41 14.92
C ILE A 146 -10.39 36.69 16.21
N GLY A 147 -9.88 37.13 17.37
CA GLY A 147 -10.25 36.56 18.68
C GLY A 147 -9.18 36.78 19.75
N THR A 148 -9.24 36.00 20.85
CA THR A 148 -8.21 35.98 21.92
C THR A 148 -7.68 34.58 22.29
N ALA A 149 -8.15 33.51 21.62
CA ALA A 149 -7.69 32.12 21.83
C ALA A 149 -6.46 31.74 20.98
N GLU A 150 -5.47 31.04 21.57
CA GLU A 150 -4.25 30.57 20.88
C GLU A 150 -4.48 29.30 20.03
N PRO A 151 -3.98 29.23 18.78
CA PRO A 151 -4.09 28.05 17.91
C PRO A 151 -3.02 26.99 18.20
N ILE A 152 -3.31 25.70 17.93
CA ILE A 152 -2.33 24.61 17.91
C ILE A 152 -2.35 23.98 16.52
N SER A 153 -1.22 24.04 15.81
CA SER A 153 -1.05 23.48 14.46
C SER A 153 -0.80 21.97 14.54
N ILE A 154 -1.48 21.17 13.70
CA ILE A 154 -1.25 19.74 13.53
C ILE A 154 -1.01 19.48 12.04
N PHE A 155 0.04 18.74 11.72
CA PHE A 155 0.41 18.36 10.35
C PHE A 155 0.08 16.88 10.11
N SER A 156 -0.43 16.54 8.93
CA SER A 156 -0.47 15.17 8.41
C SER A 156 0.14 15.14 7.01
N GLU A 157 0.69 13.98 6.62
CA GLU A 157 1.44 13.83 5.36
C GLU A 157 0.59 13.97 4.09
N THR A 158 -0.74 13.87 4.19
CA THR A 158 -1.64 14.01 3.02
C THR A 158 -2.39 15.34 2.96
N SER A 159 -2.24 16.21 3.97
CA SER A 159 -2.88 17.53 3.97
C SER A 159 -2.39 18.46 5.09
N SER A 160 -2.19 19.75 4.76
CA SER A 160 -1.83 20.80 5.73
C SER A 160 -3.09 21.52 6.25
N PHE A 161 -3.37 21.46 7.56
CA PHE A 161 -4.49 22.20 8.16
C PHE A 161 -4.10 22.84 9.52
N SER A 162 -4.89 23.82 9.98
CA SER A 162 -4.69 24.50 11.28
C SER A 162 -5.95 24.37 12.15
N MET A 163 -5.81 23.86 13.38
CA MET A 163 -6.90 23.69 14.35
C MET A 163 -6.78 24.73 15.49
N ILE A 164 -7.91 25.14 16.08
CA ILE A 164 -7.94 26.00 17.28
C ILE A 164 -8.33 25.14 18.48
N GLN A 165 -7.51 25.13 19.53
CA GLN A 165 -7.79 24.41 20.77
C GLN A 165 -7.69 25.39 21.95
N LYS A 166 -8.78 25.59 22.69
CA LYS A 166 -8.74 26.42 23.90
C LYS A 166 -8.52 25.52 25.12
N LYS A 167 -7.34 25.62 25.73
CA LYS A 167 -6.99 24.88 26.94
C LYS A 167 -7.61 25.57 28.17
N TYR A 168 -8.63 24.97 28.79
CA TYR A 168 -9.07 25.37 30.12
C TYR A 168 -8.37 24.51 31.18
N SER A 169 -8.19 25.07 32.38
CA SER A 169 -7.39 24.45 33.46
C SER A 169 -7.93 23.13 34.04
N MET A 170 -9.08 22.63 33.57
CA MET A 170 -9.75 21.43 34.10
C MET A 170 -10.29 20.44 33.05
N GLY A 171 -10.03 20.62 31.76
CA GLY A 171 -10.53 19.70 30.72
C GLY A 171 -10.22 20.16 29.29
N LEU A 172 -10.30 19.23 28.33
CA LEU A 172 -10.11 19.47 26.91
C LEU A 172 -11.46 19.81 26.27
N VAL A 173 -11.61 21.03 25.76
CA VAL A 173 -12.81 21.46 25.02
C VAL A 173 -12.37 21.85 23.60
N SER A 174 -12.97 21.22 22.59
CA SER A 174 -12.83 21.63 21.18
C SER A 174 -14.02 22.51 20.80
N ILE A 175 -13.75 23.66 20.20
CA ILE A 175 -14.76 24.61 19.73
C ILE A 175 -14.37 25.05 18.31
N ALA A 176 -15.30 24.98 17.37
CA ALA A 176 -15.12 25.51 16.02
C ALA A 176 -16.39 26.24 15.55
N GLY A 177 -16.21 27.42 14.95
CA GLY A 177 -17.28 28.26 14.41
C GLY A 177 -17.18 28.40 12.88
N PHE A 178 -18.28 28.20 12.16
CA PHE A 178 -18.31 28.24 10.68
C PHE A 178 -19.43 29.13 10.12
N ASN A 179 -19.24 29.68 8.90
CA ASN A 179 -20.22 30.51 8.21
C ASN A 179 -20.91 29.73 7.05
N LEU A 180 -22.24 29.53 7.10
CA LEU A 180 -23.03 28.65 6.19
C LEU A 180 -23.95 29.41 5.23
N TYR A 181 -24.15 28.86 4.02
CA TYR A 181 -25.21 29.31 3.08
C TYR A 181 -26.16 28.18 2.58
N SER A 182 -25.88 26.88 2.82
CA SER A 182 -26.84 25.77 2.60
C SER A 182 -26.35 24.47 3.26
N ILE A 183 -27.28 23.72 3.88
CA ILE A 183 -27.07 22.50 4.71
C ILE A 183 -27.06 21.18 3.91
N GLN A 184 -27.44 21.20 2.62
CA GLN A 184 -27.75 19.99 1.84
C GLN A 184 -26.56 19.08 1.45
N GLU A 185 -25.31 19.51 1.61
CA GLU A 185 -24.12 18.72 1.22
C GLU A 185 -23.39 18.08 2.42
N LEU A 186 -23.90 18.30 3.64
CA LEU A 186 -23.27 17.91 4.90
C LEU A 186 -23.17 16.38 5.10
N SER A 187 -24.12 15.61 4.53
CA SER A 187 -24.25 14.17 4.73
C SER A 187 -23.12 13.36 4.09
N SER A 188 -22.74 13.70 2.85
CA SER A 188 -21.68 13.03 2.10
C SER A 188 -20.31 13.20 2.77
N TYR A 189 -20.04 14.42 3.26
CA TYR A 189 -18.78 14.74 3.94
C TYR A 189 -18.66 14.08 5.32
N LEU A 190 -19.75 14.03 6.09
CA LEU A 190 -19.77 13.32 7.38
C LEU A 190 -19.53 11.82 7.20
N HIS A 191 -20.08 11.21 6.13
CA HIS A 191 -19.91 9.78 5.87
C HIS A 191 -18.45 9.44 5.53
N VAL A 192 -17.80 10.22 4.66
CA VAL A 192 -16.37 10.05 4.34
C VAL A 192 -15.51 10.26 5.58
N LEU A 193 -15.77 11.31 6.35
CA LEU A 193 -14.99 11.64 7.55
C LEU A 193 -15.10 10.55 8.64
N ILE A 194 -16.31 10.06 8.91
CA ILE A 194 -16.56 8.99 9.89
C ILE A 194 -15.84 7.71 9.47
N ASN A 195 -15.89 7.35 8.19
CA ASN A 195 -15.18 6.18 7.68
C ASN A 195 -13.64 6.32 7.74
N SER A 196 -13.12 7.54 7.59
CA SER A 196 -11.68 7.82 7.76
C SER A 196 -11.23 7.96 9.22
N VAL A 197 -12.15 8.15 10.17
CA VAL A 197 -11.84 8.14 11.61
C VAL A 197 -12.03 6.75 12.21
N SER A 198 -12.97 5.96 11.68
CA SER A 198 -13.12 4.55 12.05
C SER A 198 -11.98 3.67 11.55
N SER A 199 -11.18 4.10 10.57
CA SER A 199 -9.94 3.43 10.13
C SER A 199 -8.72 3.69 11.03
N ILE A 200 -8.83 4.65 11.97
CA ILE A 200 -7.82 4.97 13.00
C ILE A 200 -7.98 4.09 14.25
N TYR A 201 -9.16 3.48 14.41
CA TYR A 201 -9.45 2.50 15.46
C TYR A 201 -9.85 1.17 14.80
N ASN A 202 -9.90 0.09 15.57
CA ASN A 202 -9.91 -1.27 15.06
C ASN A 202 -8.66 -1.64 14.27
N GLN A 203 -7.52 -1.19 14.80
CA GLN A 203 -6.22 -1.46 14.22
C GLN A 203 -5.62 -2.73 14.82
N ILE A 204 -5.02 -3.53 13.95
CA ILE A 204 -4.06 -4.57 14.31
C ILE A 204 -2.69 -4.02 13.93
N ILE A 205 -1.79 -3.95 14.90
CA ILE A 205 -0.49 -3.31 14.78
C ILE A 205 0.56 -4.41 14.87
N ILE A 206 1.28 -4.62 13.78
CA ILE A 206 2.42 -5.52 13.70
C ILE A 206 3.66 -4.65 13.90
N GLU A 207 4.41 -4.86 14.98
CA GLU A 207 5.58 -4.01 15.25
C GLU A 207 6.81 -4.46 14.46
N ASP A 208 7.66 -3.48 14.13
CA ASP A 208 8.97 -3.74 13.56
C ASP A 208 9.86 -4.49 14.55
N VAL A 209 10.62 -5.44 14.04
CA VAL A 209 11.61 -6.17 14.82
C VAL A 209 12.92 -6.25 14.05
N SER A 210 13.99 -6.56 14.77
CA SER A 210 15.29 -6.82 14.15
C SER A 210 15.86 -8.13 14.66
N GLY A 211 16.64 -8.80 13.82
CA GLY A 211 17.25 -10.08 14.17
C GLY A 211 18.39 -10.48 13.27
N TYR A 212 19.16 -11.48 13.69
CA TYR A 212 20.24 -12.06 12.90
C TYR A 212 19.75 -13.34 12.19
N PRO A 213 20.25 -13.66 10.99
CA PRO A 213 19.89 -14.89 10.30
C PRO A 213 20.09 -16.14 11.19
N GLY A 214 19.08 -16.99 11.29
CA GLY A 214 19.04 -18.16 12.18
C GLY A 214 18.41 -17.89 13.57
N ASP A 215 18.06 -16.66 13.90
CA ASP A 215 17.40 -16.32 15.16
C ASP A 215 15.94 -16.79 15.21
N THR A 216 15.42 -16.92 16.42
CA THR A 216 13.96 -16.98 16.66
C THR A 216 13.48 -15.59 17.05
N LEU A 217 12.56 -15.05 16.26
CA LEU A 217 11.99 -13.72 16.43
C LEU A 217 10.67 -13.79 17.21
N TYR A 218 10.39 -12.73 17.95
CA TYR A 218 9.15 -12.51 18.69
C TYR A 218 8.56 -11.20 18.21
N ILE A 219 7.68 -11.27 17.22
CA ILE A 219 7.07 -10.11 16.58
C ILE A 219 5.89 -9.65 17.44
N PRO A 220 5.93 -8.47 18.07
CA PRO A 220 4.81 -7.98 18.87
C PRO A 220 3.59 -7.71 17.99
N ILE A 221 2.44 -8.21 18.42
CA ILE A 221 1.15 -7.86 17.85
C ILE A 221 0.40 -7.06 18.89
N ASN A 222 0.07 -5.82 18.56
CA ASN A 222 -0.78 -4.97 19.36
C ASN A 222 -2.10 -4.72 18.64
N SER A 223 -3.06 -4.19 19.36
CA SER A 223 -4.32 -3.76 18.78
C SER A 223 -4.81 -2.46 19.40
N ASN A 224 -5.70 -1.78 18.70
CA ASN A 224 -6.43 -0.64 19.22
C ASN A 224 -7.89 -0.73 18.77
N PHE A 225 -8.76 -1.31 19.60
CA PHE A 225 -10.17 -1.57 19.27
C PHE A 225 -11.10 -0.52 19.87
N VAL A 226 -12.22 -0.24 19.18
CA VAL A 226 -13.22 0.73 19.67
C VAL A 226 -14.06 0.16 20.81
N ASP A 227 -14.37 -1.14 20.73
CA ASP A 227 -15.25 -1.84 21.65
C ASP A 227 -14.60 -3.13 22.15
N ASP A 228 -15.18 -3.69 23.21
CA ASP A 228 -14.74 -4.94 23.80
C ASP A 228 -14.93 -6.11 22.81
N ILE A 229 -13.88 -6.90 22.58
CA ILE A 229 -13.87 -7.98 21.59
C ILE A 229 -13.87 -9.36 22.23
N VAL A 230 -14.49 -10.32 21.54
CA VAL A 230 -14.54 -11.74 21.92
C VAL A 230 -13.81 -12.64 20.92
N GLY A 231 -13.56 -12.15 19.71
CA GLY A 231 -12.86 -12.89 18.67
C GLY A 231 -12.11 -11.97 17.71
N LEU A 232 -11.02 -12.49 17.16
CA LEU A 232 -10.21 -11.82 16.15
C LEU A 232 -9.69 -12.87 15.17
N SER A 233 -9.98 -12.69 13.89
CA SER A 233 -9.37 -13.45 12.80
C SER A 233 -8.59 -12.48 11.93
N PHE A 234 -7.37 -12.81 11.56
CA PHE A 234 -6.59 -11.99 10.64
C PHE A 234 -5.54 -12.79 9.90
N SER A 235 -5.17 -12.34 8.71
CA SER A 235 -4.11 -12.97 7.92
C SER A 235 -2.92 -12.03 7.78
N ILE A 236 -1.72 -12.54 8.04
CA ILE A 236 -0.45 -11.87 7.78
C ILE A 236 0.24 -12.56 6.61
N GLN A 237 0.93 -11.79 5.79
CA GLN A 237 1.84 -12.27 4.76
C GLN A 237 3.27 -11.87 5.10
N SER A 238 4.20 -12.77 4.82
CA SER A 238 5.65 -12.55 4.88
C SER A 238 6.36 -13.16 3.67
N ASP A 239 7.68 -13.02 3.60
CA ASP A 239 8.49 -13.72 2.60
C ASP A 239 8.75 -15.18 3.02
N PRO A 240 8.10 -16.18 2.40
CA PRO A 240 8.18 -17.58 2.83
C PRO A 240 9.58 -18.19 2.68
N GLU A 241 10.44 -17.57 1.86
CA GLU A 241 11.82 -18.01 1.63
C GLU A 241 12.76 -17.65 2.79
N TYR A 242 12.36 -16.73 3.66
CA TYR A 242 13.21 -16.19 4.73
C TYR A 242 12.61 -16.34 6.13
N LEU A 243 11.30 -16.58 6.24
CA LEU A 243 10.59 -16.60 7.53
C LEU A 243 9.61 -17.77 7.62
N ASP A 244 9.60 -18.43 8.78
CA ASP A 244 8.62 -19.48 9.12
C ASP A 244 7.90 -19.14 10.43
N PHE A 245 6.57 -19.12 10.41
CA PHE A 245 5.75 -18.77 11.58
C PHE A 245 5.47 -19.98 12.46
N ILE A 246 5.89 -19.96 13.71
CA ILE A 246 5.80 -21.12 14.60
C ILE A 246 4.46 -21.15 15.34
N ILE A 247 4.22 -20.13 16.18
CA ILE A 247 3.06 -20.03 17.08
C ILE A 247 2.80 -18.57 17.47
N VAL A 248 1.59 -18.25 17.96
CA VAL A 248 1.34 -17.03 18.74
C VAL A 248 1.50 -17.35 20.22
N GLU A 249 2.38 -16.62 20.90
CA GLU A 249 2.54 -16.68 22.36
C GLU A 249 1.80 -15.50 22.99
N ASN A 250 0.86 -15.77 23.90
CA ASN A 250 0.12 -14.72 24.62
C ASN A 250 1.05 -13.90 25.52
N ASP A 251 0.75 -12.60 25.63
CA ASP A 251 1.17 -11.88 26.83
C ASP A 251 0.40 -12.42 28.05
N SER A 252 1.07 -12.48 29.18
CA SER A 252 0.61 -13.04 30.46
C SER A 252 -0.73 -12.48 30.98
N SER A 253 -1.20 -11.37 30.41
CA SER A 253 -2.47 -10.71 30.73
C SER A 253 -3.62 -11.01 29.75
N ASN A 254 -3.39 -11.74 28.65
CA ASN A 254 -4.38 -11.92 27.58
C ASN A 254 -5.00 -13.33 27.57
N ASN A 255 -6.34 -13.40 27.53
CA ASN A 255 -7.14 -14.64 27.62
C ASN A 255 -7.48 -15.24 26.25
N PHE A 256 -6.83 -14.78 25.18
CA PHE A 256 -7.04 -15.30 23.83
C PHE A 256 -6.45 -16.70 23.67
N GLU A 257 -7.20 -17.63 23.08
CA GLU A 257 -6.65 -18.84 22.49
C GLU A 257 -6.45 -18.63 20.99
N TRP A 258 -5.22 -18.85 20.53
CA TRP A 258 -4.82 -18.67 19.14
C TRP A 258 -4.70 -20.01 18.43
N GLU A 259 -5.17 -20.04 17.19
CA GLU A 259 -4.93 -21.06 16.20
C GLU A 259 -4.24 -20.42 14.99
N ILE A 260 -3.24 -21.10 14.45
CA ILE A 260 -2.51 -20.66 13.27
C ILE A 260 -2.68 -21.70 12.17
N SER A 261 -3.05 -21.22 10.99
CA SER A 261 -3.04 -21.98 9.75
C SER A 261 -2.05 -21.33 8.78
N GLN A 262 -0.99 -22.05 8.43
CA GLN A 262 -0.07 -21.60 7.39
C GLN A 262 -0.61 -22.02 6.01
N PHE A 263 -0.55 -21.08 5.08
CA PHE A 263 -0.88 -21.24 3.68
C PHE A 263 0.36 -21.04 2.82
N PRO A 264 0.31 -21.45 1.54
CA PRO A 264 1.34 -21.08 0.56
C PRO A 264 1.53 -19.55 0.49
N PHE A 265 2.62 -19.08 -0.14
CA PHE A 265 2.93 -17.65 -0.31
C PHE A 265 3.27 -16.88 0.98
N GLY A 266 3.70 -17.58 2.03
CA GLY A 266 4.07 -16.95 3.31
C GLY A 266 2.88 -16.33 4.03
N ILE A 267 1.66 -16.75 3.67
CA ILE A 267 0.42 -16.31 4.30
C ILE A 267 0.18 -17.18 5.54
N VAL A 268 -0.09 -16.52 6.66
CA VAL A 268 -0.47 -17.12 7.91
C VAL A 268 -1.80 -16.55 8.35
N GLU A 269 -2.80 -17.41 8.50
CA GLU A 269 -4.07 -17.04 9.10
C GLU A 269 -3.99 -17.30 10.60
N ILE A 270 -4.34 -16.28 11.37
CA ILE A 270 -4.28 -16.24 12.83
C ILE A 270 -5.70 -16.03 13.33
N ASN A 271 -6.23 -17.05 14.00
CA ASN A 271 -7.57 -17.07 14.52
C ASN A 271 -7.51 -17.09 16.05
N GLY A 272 -8.15 -16.10 16.68
CA GLY A 272 -8.14 -15.88 18.10
C GLY A 272 -9.55 -15.79 18.67
N ALA A 273 -9.79 -16.45 19.81
CA ALA A 273 -11.02 -16.28 20.56
C ALA A 273 -10.75 -16.17 22.06
N VAL A 274 -11.53 -15.35 22.76
CA VAL A 274 -11.39 -15.19 24.21
C VAL A 274 -11.93 -16.43 24.93
N ASN A 275 -11.11 -17.06 25.76
CA ASN A 275 -11.52 -18.22 26.58
C ASN A 275 -12.55 -17.89 27.66
N SER A 276 -12.48 -16.69 28.23
CA SER A 276 -13.42 -16.18 29.22
C SER A 276 -13.34 -14.66 29.33
N GLY A 277 -14.49 -13.99 29.35
CA GLY A 277 -14.59 -12.53 29.41
C GLY A 277 -14.53 -11.90 28.02
N VAL A 278 -13.94 -10.71 27.96
CA VAL A 278 -13.69 -9.93 26.74
C VAL A 278 -12.27 -9.39 26.80
N LEU A 279 -11.71 -9.01 25.66
CA LEU A 279 -10.59 -8.08 25.63
C LEU A 279 -11.17 -6.67 25.61
N GLU A 280 -10.81 -5.88 26.62
CA GLU A 280 -11.33 -4.53 26.80
C GLU A 280 -10.93 -3.62 25.62
N SER A 281 -11.81 -2.68 25.28
CA SER A 281 -11.57 -1.64 24.29
C SER A 281 -10.30 -0.81 24.56
N GLY A 282 -9.74 -0.24 23.50
CA GLY A 282 -8.53 0.55 23.52
C GLY A 282 -7.29 -0.24 23.11
N TYR A 283 -6.12 0.27 23.51
CA TYR A 283 -4.83 -0.29 23.12
C TYR A 283 -4.48 -1.52 23.97
N ASN A 284 -4.25 -2.65 23.31
CA ASN A 284 -3.94 -3.91 23.96
C ASN A 284 -2.71 -4.58 23.35
N ASN A 285 -1.91 -5.22 24.19
CA ASN A 285 -0.90 -6.17 23.74
C ASN A 285 -1.56 -7.54 23.51
N MET A 286 -1.55 -8.00 22.27
CA MET A 286 -2.20 -9.24 21.86
C MET A 286 -1.29 -10.45 22.08
N GLY A 287 0.03 -10.21 22.14
CA GLY A 287 1.05 -11.22 22.32
C GLY A 287 2.16 -11.10 21.27
N PHE A 288 2.87 -12.19 21.04
CA PHE A 288 3.97 -12.26 20.10
C PHE A 288 3.73 -13.35 19.07
N LEU A 289 3.85 -12.99 17.79
CA LEU A 289 3.96 -13.96 16.72
C LEU A 289 5.42 -14.44 16.67
N LYS A 290 5.62 -15.69 17.05
CA LYS A 290 6.94 -16.32 17.06
C LYS A 290 7.28 -16.81 15.66
N ALA A 291 8.43 -16.40 15.14
CA ALA A 291 8.91 -16.82 13.83
C ALA A 291 10.36 -17.31 13.88
N ALA A 292 10.72 -18.27 13.05
CA ALA A 292 12.10 -18.65 12.79
C ALA A 292 12.61 -17.89 11.57
N LEU A 293 13.70 -17.16 11.74
CA LEU A 293 14.37 -16.47 10.64
C LEU A 293 15.39 -17.43 10.01
N TYR A 294 15.28 -17.69 8.71
CA TYR A 294 16.18 -18.63 8.05
C TYR A 294 17.61 -18.09 7.97
N PRO A 295 18.64 -18.97 7.99
CA PRO A 295 20.04 -18.57 7.82
C PRO A 295 20.33 -17.88 6.47
N SER A 296 19.47 -18.10 5.47
CA SER A 296 19.52 -17.48 4.15
C SER A 296 18.94 -16.06 4.11
N ALA A 297 18.31 -15.57 5.18
CA ALA A 297 17.72 -14.23 5.21
C ALA A 297 18.79 -13.16 4.98
N SER A 298 18.72 -12.50 3.82
CA SER A 298 19.68 -11.48 3.37
C SER A 298 19.04 -10.11 3.13
N ASN A 299 17.71 -10.04 3.17
CA ASN A 299 16.94 -8.84 2.89
C ASN A 299 15.93 -8.57 4.00
N LYS A 300 15.55 -7.30 4.11
CA LYS A 300 14.48 -6.84 4.99
C LYS A 300 13.17 -7.53 4.61
N ILE A 301 12.44 -8.08 5.60
CA ILE A 301 11.23 -8.87 5.37
C ILE A 301 10.02 -8.03 5.75
N SER A 302 9.05 -7.88 4.85
CA SER A 302 7.80 -7.18 5.15
C SER A 302 6.79 -8.11 5.84
N LEU A 303 6.10 -7.62 6.87
CA LEU A 303 5.01 -8.30 7.56
C LEU A 303 3.71 -7.53 7.35
N ARG A 304 2.87 -8.05 6.47
CA ARG A 304 1.68 -7.32 6.03
C ARG A 304 0.39 -8.01 6.43
N GLY A 305 -0.55 -7.24 6.98
CA GLY A 305 -1.93 -7.71 7.13
C GLY A 305 -2.72 -7.69 5.81
N LEU A 306 -3.44 -8.77 5.53
CA LEU A 306 -4.25 -8.93 4.32
C LEU A 306 -5.74 -8.68 4.60
N GLU A 307 -6.31 -9.46 5.50
CA GLU A 307 -7.72 -9.39 5.89
C GLU A 307 -7.82 -9.52 7.40
N SER A 308 -8.84 -8.89 7.99
CA SER A 308 -9.17 -9.09 9.38
C SER A 308 -10.68 -9.05 9.62
N ILE A 309 -11.10 -9.78 10.64
CA ILE A 309 -12.46 -9.82 11.15
C ILE A 309 -12.36 -9.73 12.67
N ILE A 310 -12.90 -8.66 13.23
CA ILE A 310 -13.02 -8.41 14.66
C ILE A 310 -14.45 -8.71 15.06
N THR A 311 -14.64 -9.57 16.07
CA THR A 311 -15.96 -9.90 16.60
C THR A 311 -16.13 -9.28 17.99
N TYR A 312 -17.10 -8.37 18.12
CA TYR A 312 -17.42 -7.71 19.38
C TYR A 312 -18.27 -8.59 20.30
N GLU A 313 -18.33 -8.24 21.59
CA GLU A 313 -19.22 -8.89 22.56
C GLU A 313 -20.70 -8.89 22.11
N SER A 314 -21.11 -7.85 21.37
CA SER A 314 -22.45 -7.75 20.79
C SER A 314 -22.78 -8.84 19.75
N GLY A 315 -21.77 -9.55 19.25
CA GLY A 315 -21.87 -10.53 18.16
C GLY A 315 -21.76 -9.92 16.76
N GLU A 316 -21.64 -8.59 16.65
CA GLU A 316 -21.34 -7.93 15.38
C GLU A 316 -19.88 -8.15 14.99
N SER A 317 -19.61 -8.17 13.67
CA SER A 317 -18.26 -8.35 13.14
C SER A 317 -17.90 -7.24 12.16
N PHE A 318 -16.67 -6.75 12.27
CA PHE A 318 -16.14 -5.64 11.49
C PHE A 318 -14.76 -5.96 10.93
N GLN A 319 -14.42 -5.35 9.80
CA GLN A 319 -13.06 -5.38 9.29
C GLN A 319 -12.19 -4.38 10.05
N GLY A 320 -11.02 -4.83 10.50
CA GLY A 320 -9.98 -3.98 11.05
C GLY A 320 -8.96 -3.54 10.00
N SER A 321 -8.29 -2.42 10.27
CA SER A 321 -7.15 -1.95 9.48
C SER A 321 -5.83 -2.45 10.07
N PHE A 322 -4.77 -2.48 9.26
CA PHE A 322 -3.45 -2.89 9.72
C PHE A 322 -2.47 -1.73 9.75
N ILE A 323 -1.63 -1.71 10.78
CA ILE A 323 -0.31 -1.08 10.73
C ILE A 323 0.67 -2.23 10.51
N ASN A 324 1.25 -2.27 9.31
CA ASN A 324 2.21 -3.31 8.92
C ASN A 324 3.54 -3.10 9.62
N GLY A 325 4.28 -4.18 9.80
CA GLY A 325 5.60 -4.18 10.41
C GLY A 325 6.66 -4.71 9.46
N GLU A 326 7.91 -4.55 9.84
CA GLU A 326 9.06 -5.01 9.07
C GLU A 326 10.08 -5.74 9.96
N ILE A 327 10.82 -6.68 9.37
CA ILE A 327 11.93 -7.37 10.03
C ILE A 327 13.23 -6.86 9.41
N ASP A 328 13.95 -6.05 10.17
CA ASP A 328 15.30 -5.60 9.82
C ASP A 328 16.32 -6.69 10.10
N ILE A 329 16.98 -7.18 9.06
CA ILE A 329 18.05 -8.16 9.21
C ILE A 329 19.36 -7.44 9.54
N LEU A 330 19.92 -7.77 10.70
CA LEU A 330 21.17 -7.20 11.18
C LEU A 330 22.37 -8.03 10.75
N TYR A 331 23.44 -7.35 10.33
CA TYR A 331 24.70 -7.98 9.93
C TYR A 331 25.86 -7.48 10.78
N ASN A 332 26.59 -8.41 11.39
CA ASN A 332 27.87 -8.12 12.08
C ASN A 332 29.08 -8.34 11.16
N SER A 333 28.86 -8.76 9.91
CA SER A 333 29.87 -9.09 8.91
C SER A 333 29.28 -8.83 7.52
N PRO A 334 30.10 -8.52 6.49
CA PRO A 334 29.62 -8.41 5.12
C PRO A 334 28.84 -9.65 4.72
N ILE A 335 27.72 -9.48 4.02
CA ILE A 335 27.01 -10.59 3.37
C ILE A 335 27.33 -10.56 1.90
N ILE A 336 27.76 -11.71 1.37
CA ILE A 336 27.80 -11.95 -0.05
C ILE A 336 26.85 -13.10 -0.39
N HIS A 337 25.95 -12.87 -1.34
CA HIS A 337 24.96 -13.87 -1.73
C HIS A 337 24.79 -13.90 -3.24
N MET A 338 24.33 -15.04 -3.74
CA MET A 338 23.99 -15.22 -5.15
C MET A 338 22.48 -15.25 -5.34
N LYS A 339 21.98 -14.51 -6.33
CA LYS A 339 20.60 -14.58 -6.80
C LYS A 339 20.60 -15.31 -8.14
N ALA A 340 20.09 -16.53 -8.14
CA ALA A 340 19.92 -17.32 -9.35
C ALA A 340 18.71 -16.82 -10.17
N PRO A 341 18.68 -17.08 -11.49
CA PRO A 341 17.46 -16.88 -12.25
C PRO A 341 16.41 -17.91 -11.78
N ASN A 342 15.14 -17.52 -11.79
CA ASN A 342 14.03 -18.37 -11.33
C ASN A 342 14.02 -19.76 -11.98
N LEU A 343 14.41 -19.85 -13.25
CA LEU A 343 14.48 -21.09 -14.00
C LEU A 343 15.43 -20.95 -15.20
N ILE A 344 16.19 -22.00 -15.49
CA ILE A 344 16.95 -22.14 -16.74
C ILE A 344 16.37 -23.31 -17.53
N GLU A 345 16.00 -23.08 -18.80
CA GLU A 345 15.57 -24.18 -19.66
C GLU A 345 16.78 -25.04 -20.05
N PRO A 346 16.59 -26.35 -20.27
CA PRO A 346 17.62 -27.20 -20.86
C PRO A 346 18.19 -26.62 -22.17
N ASP A 347 19.51 -26.70 -22.34
CA ASP A 347 20.27 -26.10 -23.46
C ASP A 347 20.15 -24.56 -23.62
N SER A 348 19.70 -23.83 -22.58
CA SER A 348 19.57 -22.36 -22.59
C SER A 348 20.55 -21.67 -21.63
N SER A 349 20.68 -20.35 -21.76
CA SER A 349 21.51 -19.51 -20.88
C SER A 349 20.65 -18.73 -19.87
N GLY A 350 21.24 -18.43 -18.73
CA GLY A 350 20.67 -17.58 -17.67
C GLY A 350 21.76 -16.73 -17.02
N THR A 351 21.37 -15.83 -16.12
CA THR A 351 22.30 -14.96 -15.39
C THR A 351 22.16 -15.18 -13.89
N VAL A 352 23.26 -15.47 -13.21
CA VAL A 352 23.34 -15.49 -11.74
C VAL A 352 23.99 -14.19 -11.29
N GLU A 353 23.34 -13.50 -10.37
CA GLU A 353 23.82 -12.23 -9.84
C GLU A 353 24.57 -12.46 -8.53
N ILE A 354 25.70 -11.79 -8.32
CA ILE A 354 26.38 -11.74 -7.01
C ILE A 354 26.08 -10.38 -6.36
N HIS A 355 25.53 -10.43 -5.16
CA HIS A 355 25.20 -9.26 -4.34
C HIS A 355 26.11 -9.17 -3.13
N LEU A 356 26.50 -7.94 -2.76
CA LEU A 356 27.31 -7.63 -1.58
C LEU A 356 26.59 -6.58 -0.73
N ASN A 357 26.35 -6.91 0.53
CA ASN A 357 25.84 -6.00 1.55
C ASN A 357 26.91 -5.80 2.63
N THR A 358 27.44 -4.59 2.74
CA THR A 358 28.52 -4.26 3.66
C THR A 358 28.54 -2.77 3.98
N ASN A 359 28.89 -2.49 5.22
CA ASN A 359 29.20 -1.17 5.75
C ASN A 359 30.71 -0.93 5.94
N HIS A 360 31.54 -1.85 5.45
CA HIS A 360 32.98 -1.70 5.39
C HIS A 360 33.43 -1.05 4.08
N ASN A 361 34.52 -0.29 4.15
CA ASN A 361 35.17 0.31 2.97
C ASN A 361 36.03 -0.74 2.25
N ILE A 362 35.50 -1.35 1.20
CA ILE A 362 36.13 -2.44 0.46
C ILE A 362 37.17 -1.90 -0.53
N THR A 363 38.32 -2.56 -0.63
CA THR A 363 39.44 -2.19 -1.52
C THR A 363 39.84 -3.32 -2.47
N ALA A 364 39.48 -4.56 -2.14
CA ALA A 364 39.62 -5.70 -3.03
C ALA A 364 38.58 -6.78 -2.73
N ILE A 365 38.15 -7.47 -3.78
CA ILE A 365 37.23 -8.60 -3.79
C ILE A 365 37.89 -9.71 -4.59
N GLN A 366 38.07 -10.88 -3.97
CA GLN A 366 38.44 -12.10 -4.67
C GLN A 366 37.45 -13.20 -4.30
N LEU A 367 36.82 -13.79 -5.31
CA LEU A 367 35.82 -14.83 -5.15
C LEU A 367 36.28 -16.09 -5.87
N CYS A 368 36.14 -17.23 -5.22
CA CYS A 368 36.23 -18.55 -5.84
C CYS A 368 34.83 -19.15 -5.83
N LEU A 369 34.34 -19.56 -7.00
CA LEU A 369 33.06 -20.22 -7.18
C LEU A 369 33.29 -21.65 -7.66
N ASN A 370 32.60 -22.61 -7.05
CA ASN A 370 32.50 -23.98 -7.51
C ASN A 370 31.16 -24.18 -8.22
N TYR A 371 31.18 -24.91 -9.33
CA TYR A 371 29.99 -25.27 -10.09
C TYR A 371 30.22 -26.60 -10.80
N ASN A 372 29.15 -27.29 -11.22
CA ASN A 372 29.31 -28.54 -11.97
C ASN A 372 29.50 -28.27 -13.47
N SER A 373 30.73 -28.40 -13.98
CA SER A 373 31.05 -28.12 -15.39
C SER A 373 30.48 -29.14 -16.38
N ASP A 374 29.99 -30.29 -15.90
CA ASP A 374 29.28 -31.27 -16.75
C ASP A 374 27.82 -30.85 -16.97
N ILE A 375 27.32 -29.89 -16.20
CA ILE A 375 25.92 -29.42 -16.20
C ILE A 375 25.82 -27.98 -16.68
N LEU A 376 26.70 -27.10 -16.20
CA LEU A 376 26.73 -25.68 -16.52
C LEU A 376 28.06 -25.30 -17.19
N ASP A 377 28.01 -24.31 -18.06
CA ASP A 377 29.19 -23.56 -18.49
C ASP A 377 29.06 -22.09 -18.06
N ILE A 378 30.18 -21.46 -17.73
CA ILE A 378 30.22 -20.02 -17.44
C ILE A 378 30.69 -19.32 -18.72
N GLU A 379 29.74 -18.72 -19.43
CA GLU A 379 29.97 -18.06 -20.71
C GLU A 379 30.69 -16.73 -20.53
N ASN A 380 30.33 -15.97 -19.49
CA ASN A 380 30.93 -14.67 -19.20
C ASN A 380 30.69 -14.21 -17.75
N ILE A 381 31.49 -13.26 -17.27
CA ILE A 381 31.26 -12.55 -16.01
C ILE A 381 31.48 -11.06 -16.25
N LEU A 382 30.50 -10.24 -15.84
CA LEU A 382 30.49 -8.79 -15.98
C LEU A 382 30.46 -8.11 -14.61
N SER A 383 31.14 -6.98 -14.47
CA SER A 383 31.00 -6.09 -13.31
C SER A 383 29.84 -5.13 -13.50
N THR A 384 29.16 -4.77 -12.41
CA THR A 384 28.06 -3.79 -12.40
C THR A 384 28.55 -2.38 -12.06
N GLU A 385 27.63 -1.42 -12.07
CA GLU A 385 27.88 -0.02 -11.66
C GLU A 385 28.30 0.15 -10.19
N ASN A 386 28.02 -0.83 -9.32
CA ASN A 386 28.48 -0.82 -7.94
C ASN A 386 30.00 -1.08 -7.81
N ILE A 387 30.63 -1.55 -8.89
CA ILE A 387 32.09 -1.61 -9.02
C ILE A 387 32.56 -0.36 -9.78
N PRO A 388 33.40 0.50 -9.18
CA PRO A 388 33.86 1.71 -9.85
C PRO A 388 34.62 1.41 -11.14
N GLU A 389 34.40 2.21 -12.18
CA GLU A 389 35.03 2.01 -13.51
C GLU A 389 36.56 2.00 -13.48
N ASN A 390 37.18 2.60 -12.45
CA ASN A 390 38.63 2.64 -12.28
C ASN A 390 39.21 1.40 -11.57
N TRP A 391 38.36 0.47 -11.14
CA TRP A 391 38.81 -0.81 -10.56
C TRP A 391 39.27 -1.76 -11.66
N PHE A 392 40.32 -2.52 -11.37
CA PHE A 392 40.69 -3.65 -12.19
C PHE A 392 39.70 -4.79 -11.93
N PHE A 393 39.13 -5.36 -12.99
CA PHE A 393 38.26 -6.52 -12.95
C PHE A 393 38.77 -7.58 -13.94
N SER A 394 38.88 -8.83 -13.48
CA SER A 394 39.22 -9.98 -14.31
C SER A 394 38.72 -11.27 -13.67
N TYR A 395 38.56 -12.32 -14.47
CA TYR A 395 38.22 -13.64 -13.98
C TYR A 395 38.98 -14.74 -14.76
N ILE A 396 39.10 -15.90 -14.14
CA ILE A 396 39.67 -17.11 -14.72
C ILE A 396 38.64 -18.21 -14.58
N ASN A 397 38.09 -18.68 -15.69
CA ASN A 397 37.26 -19.88 -15.73
C ASN A 397 38.15 -21.11 -15.93
N ASN A 398 38.17 -22.01 -14.94
CA ASN A 398 38.84 -23.28 -15.01
C ASN A 398 37.81 -24.42 -14.90
N SER A 399 37.02 -24.55 -15.96
CA SER A 399 35.98 -25.59 -16.08
C SER A 399 36.50 -27.00 -15.81
N SER A 400 37.76 -27.32 -16.13
CA SER A 400 38.35 -28.64 -15.83
C SER A 400 38.44 -28.97 -14.34
N ASN A 401 38.40 -27.96 -13.47
CA ASN A 401 38.41 -28.08 -12.03
C ASN A 401 37.09 -27.66 -11.39
N ASN A 402 36.00 -27.52 -12.17
CA ASN A 402 34.69 -27.13 -11.66
C ASN A 402 34.71 -25.77 -10.93
N ASN A 403 35.62 -24.85 -11.31
CA ASN A 403 35.78 -23.60 -10.59
C ASN A 403 36.03 -22.36 -11.45
N VAL A 404 35.60 -21.21 -10.93
CA VAL A 404 35.85 -19.87 -11.45
C VAL A 404 36.49 -19.03 -10.35
N GLU A 405 37.48 -18.23 -10.71
CA GLU A 405 38.09 -17.25 -9.81
C GLU A 405 37.85 -15.85 -10.36
N ILE A 406 37.27 -14.97 -9.56
CA ILE A 406 36.98 -13.56 -9.88
C ILE A 406 37.91 -12.70 -9.04
N PHE A 407 38.55 -11.71 -9.66
CA PHE A 407 39.45 -10.76 -9.00
C PHE A 407 39.03 -9.34 -9.35
N CYS A 408 38.80 -8.54 -8.33
CA CYS A 408 38.43 -7.15 -8.48
C CYS A 408 39.13 -6.29 -7.42
N PHE A 409 39.86 -5.24 -7.81
CA PHE A 409 40.54 -4.35 -6.86
C PHE A 409 40.77 -2.96 -7.43
N GLY A 410 40.79 -1.95 -6.57
CA GLY A 410 41.02 -0.57 -6.96
C GLY A 410 41.70 0.25 -5.89
N PHE A 411 42.02 1.50 -6.23
CA PHE A 411 42.71 2.44 -5.33
C PHE A 411 41.74 3.25 -4.47
N ASP A 412 40.55 3.53 -4.99
CA ASP A 412 39.49 4.20 -4.26
C ASP A 412 38.60 3.13 -3.61
N PRO A 413 38.35 3.19 -2.29
CA PRO A 413 37.50 2.22 -1.63
C PRO A 413 36.06 2.35 -2.14
N ILE A 414 35.38 1.21 -2.25
CA ILE A 414 33.93 1.22 -2.31
C ILE A 414 33.44 1.36 -0.88
N ASN A 415 32.73 2.45 -0.59
CA ASN A 415 32.09 2.66 0.71
C ASN A 415 30.89 1.70 0.85
N THR A 416 30.03 1.89 1.86
CA THR A 416 28.77 1.12 2.05
C THR A 416 28.15 0.66 0.73
N ILE A 417 28.11 -0.64 0.51
CA ILE A 417 27.51 -1.28 -0.67
C ILE A 417 26.31 -2.07 -0.17
N THR A 418 25.17 -1.90 -0.81
CA THR A 418 24.06 -2.84 -0.74
C THR A 418 23.58 -3.06 -2.17
N GLY A 419 23.86 -4.23 -2.72
CA GLY A 419 23.33 -4.63 -4.01
C GLY A 419 24.31 -5.41 -4.89
N LYS A 420 23.97 -5.51 -6.16
CA LYS A 420 24.62 -6.34 -7.16
C LYS A 420 26.01 -5.84 -7.53
N ILE A 421 27.03 -6.70 -7.52
CA ILE A 421 28.42 -6.38 -7.90
C ILE A 421 28.90 -7.11 -9.16
N PHE A 422 28.37 -8.31 -9.45
CA PHE A 422 28.73 -9.07 -10.66
C PHE A 422 27.51 -9.79 -11.27
N ASP A 423 27.51 -9.91 -12.60
CA ASP A 423 26.60 -10.77 -13.37
C ASP A 423 27.39 -11.95 -13.96
N ILE A 424 26.99 -13.17 -13.67
CA ILE A 424 27.57 -14.40 -14.21
C ILE A 424 26.61 -14.97 -15.25
N GLN A 425 27.00 -14.92 -16.53
CA GLN A 425 26.27 -15.58 -17.60
C GLN A 425 26.61 -17.07 -17.60
N ILE A 426 25.60 -17.89 -17.37
CA ILE A 426 25.71 -19.35 -17.33
C ILE A 426 24.88 -19.99 -18.42
N LYS A 427 25.28 -21.19 -18.84
CA LYS A 427 24.58 -21.99 -19.85
C LYS A 427 24.39 -23.41 -19.39
N SER A 428 23.16 -23.91 -19.49
CA SER A 428 22.88 -25.34 -19.33
C SER A 428 23.44 -26.13 -20.51
N LEU A 429 24.20 -27.18 -20.22
CA LEU A 429 24.81 -28.07 -21.20
C LEU A 429 23.97 -29.32 -21.50
N ASN A 430 22.92 -29.56 -20.71
CA ASN A 430 22.10 -30.75 -20.79
C ASN A 430 20.69 -30.42 -21.28
N SER A 431 20.07 -31.40 -21.96
CA SER A 431 18.73 -31.33 -22.55
C SER A 431 17.61 -31.91 -21.67
N TYR A 432 17.88 -32.15 -20.38
CA TYR A 432 16.94 -32.74 -19.43
C TYR A 432 16.90 -31.96 -18.11
N GLU A 433 15.82 -32.15 -17.34
CA GLU A 433 15.63 -31.47 -16.05
C GLU A 433 16.59 -31.98 -14.98
N GLN A 434 17.20 -31.07 -14.23
CA GLN A 434 18.14 -31.36 -13.16
C GLN A 434 18.30 -30.14 -12.25
N GLU A 435 18.81 -30.36 -11.03
CA GLU A 435 19.20 -29.31 -10.10
C GLU A 435 20.73 -29.35 -9.93
N THR A 436 21.34 -28.17 -9.80
CA THR A 436 22.77 -28.01 -9.49
C THR A 436 22.94 -26.77 -8.60
N SER A 437 24.08 -26.60 -7.95
CA SER A 437 24.40 -25.39 -7.18
C SER A 437 25.58 -24.64 -7.80
N ILE A 438 25.68 -23.35 -7.46
CA ILE A 438 26.95 -22.61 -7.46
C ILE A 438 27.25 -22.24 -6.00
N ASP A 439 28.45 -22.60 -5.56
CA ASP A 439 28.90 -22.43 -4.18
C ASP A 439 30.18 -21.61 -4.11
N TYR A 440 30.38 -20.87 -3.02
CA TYR A 440 31.66 -20.21 -2.77
C TYR A 440 32.70 -21.23 -2.25
N CYS A 441 33.81 -21.41 -2.97
CA CYS A 441 34.96 -22.19 -2.46
C CYS A 441 35.86 -21.37 -1.53
N ASP A 442 35.99 -20.08 -1.81
CA ASP A 442 36.81 -19.16 -1.04
C ASP A 442 36.34 -17.72 -1.31
N ILE A 443 36.43 -16.87 -0.29
CA ILE A 443 36.08 -15.45 -0.40
C ILE A 443 37.09 -14.64 0.39
N LEU A 444 37.69 -13.66 -0.30
CA LEU A 444 38.58 -12.69 0.30
C LEU A 444 38.05 -11.28 0.01
N LEU A 445 37.65 -10.59 1.08
CA LEU A 445 37.31 -9.17 1.06
C LEU A 445 38.38 -8.40 1.84
N ALA A 446 39.04 -7.44 1.19
CA ALA A 446 39.99 -6.55 1.85
C ALA A 446 39.36 -5.17 2.06
N SER A 447 39.65 -4.55 3.20
CA SER A 447 39.19 -3.19 3.52
C SER A 447 40.34 -2.27 3.92
N ILE A 448 40.07 -0.97 3.96
CA ILE A 448 41.04 0.01 4.48
C ILE A 448 41.43 -0.30 5.93
N ASP A 449 40.49 -0.78 6.74
CA ASP A 449 40.66 -0.95 8.18
C ASP A 449 41.21 -2.33 8.58
N ASN A 450 41.07 -3.32 7.70
CA ASN A 450 41.50 -4.70 7.92
C ASN A 450 41.88 -5.37 6.60
N GLU A 451 43.01 -6.08 6.60
CA GLU A 451 43.53 -6.79 5.44
C GLU A 451 42.58 -7.89 4.94
N ASN A 452 41.81 -8.53 5.83
CA ASN A 452 40.78 -9.51 5.50
C ASN A 452 39.53 -9.33 6.37
N ILE A 453 38.36 -9.32 5.74
CA ILE A 453 37.05 -9.43 6.38
C ILE A 453 36.47 -10.79 6.04
N ILE A 454 35.90 -11.48 7.03
CA ILE A 454 35.22 -12.77 6.83
C ILE A 454 33.75 -12.47 6.53
N PRO A 455 33.26 -12.69 5.30
CA PRO A 455 31.84 -12.51 5.01
C PRO A 455 31.01 -13.73 5.41
N ILE A 456 29.71 -13.50 5.57
CA ILE A 456 28.70 -14.54 5.50
C ILE A 456 28.41 -14.78 4.02
N SER A 457 28.54 -16.03 3.58
CA SER A 457 28.35 -16.42 2.18
C SER A 457 27.11 -17.29 2.02
N ILE A 458 26.18 -16.88 1.18
CA ILE A 458 24.96 -17.62 0.90
C ILE A 458 25.04 -18.16 -0.54
N PRO A 459 25.16 -19.50 -0.72
CA PRO A 459 25.20 -20.10 -2.05
C PRO A 459 23.83 -20.03 -2.73
N THR A 460 23.76 -20.49 -3.98
CA THR A 460 22.49 -20.54 -4.72
C THR A 460 22.33 -21.87 -5.45
N ASP A 461 21.10 -22.37 -5.45
CA ASP A 461 20.69 -23.51 -6.26
C ASP A 461 20.14 -23.02 -7.60
N ILE A 462 20.42 -23.79 -8.65
CA ILE A 462 20.00 -23.53 -10.02
C ILE A 462 19.13 -24.69 -10.46
N LEU A 463 17.86 -24.36 -10.71
CA LEU A 463 16.89 -25.28 -11.26
C LEU A 463 16.92 -25.23 -12.79
N ILE A 464 17.38 -26.32 -13.40
CA ILE A 464 17.31 -26.52 -14.85
C ILE A 464 16.07 -27.35 -15.14
N THR A 465 15.02 -26.75 -15.68
CA THR A 465 13.75 -27.45 -15.90
C THR A 465 12.96 -26.83 -17.04
N PHE A 466 12.06 -27.60 -17.65
CA PHE A 466 11.07 -27.00 -18.54
C PHE A 466 10.04 -26.26 -17.68
N PRO A 467 9.66 -25.03 -18.05
CA PRO A 467 8.63 -24.32 -17.31
C PRO A 467 7.29 -25.02 -17.47
N ASP A 468 6.57 -25.20 -16.36
CA ASP A 468 5.16 -25.56 -16.40
C ASP A 468 4.37 -24.46 -17.11
N LEU A 469 4.74 -23.21 -16.86
CA LEU A 469 4.05 -21.99 -17.27
C LEU A 469 5.06 -20.91 -17.67
N SER A 470 4.76 -20.12 -18.69
CA SER A 470 5.49 -18.87 -18.96
C SER A 470 4.56 -17.67 -18.87
N ILE A 471 5.06 -16.60 -18.25
CA ILE A 471 4.43 -15.29 -18.25
C ILE A 471 5.22 -14.39 -19.19
N LEU A 472 4.54 -13.82 -20.17
CA LEU A 472 5.10 -12.93 -21.18
C LEU A 472 4.39 -11.58 -21.08
N PRO A 473 5.03 -10.56 -20.51
CA PRO A 473 4.48 -9.22 -20.49
C PRO A 473 4.28 -8.69 -21.91
N LYS A 474 3.10 -8.16 -22.19
CA LYS A 474 2.82 -7.34 -23.38
C LYS A 474 2.53 -5.91 -22.93
N LYS A 475 2.91 -4.95 -23.76
CA LYS A 475 2.75 -3.53 -23.43
C LYS A 475 1.65 -2.89 -24.27
N ILE A 476 0.97 -1.91 -23.68
CA ILE A 476 0.15 -0.95 -24.40
C ILE A 476 0.48 0.44 -23.86
N THR A 477 0.93 1.34 -24.71
CA THR A 477 1.35 2.69 -24.28
C THR A 477 0.57 3.73 -25.06
N HIS A 478 -0.13 4.62 -24.36
CA HIS A 478 -0.80 5.75 -24.99
C HIS A 478 -1.04 6.90 -24.00
N ASN A 479 -0.82 8.15 -24.42
CA ASN A 479 -1.13 9.37 -23.67
C ASN A 479 -0.60 9.36 -22.22
N HIS A 480 0.68 9.01 -22.06
CA HIS A 480 1.37 8.89 -20.78
C HIS A 480 0.87 7.75 -19.86
N ASN A 481 -0.01 6.88 -20.35
CA ASN A 481 -0.38 5.64 -19.67
C ASN A 481 0.37 4.47 -20.31
N LEU A 482 0.84 3.55 -19.47
CA LEU A 482 1.45 2.29 -19.85
C LEU A 482 0.68 1.16 -19.18
N ASP A 483 0.05 0.29 -19.94
CA ASP A 483 -0.54 -0.94 -19.45
C ASP A 483 0.43 -2.11 -19.72
N ILE A 484 0.63 -2.96 -18.72
CA ILE A 484 1.39 -4.20 -18.82
C ILE A 484 0.43 -5.38 -18.64
N LEU A 485 0.27 -6.15 -19.71
CA LEU A 485 -0.57 -7.35 -19.74
C LEU A 485 0.29 -8.58 -19.46
N TYR A 486 0.10 -9.24 -18.32
CA TYR A 486 0.85 -10.45 -17.96
C TYR A 486 0.24 -11.68 -18.64
N TYR A 487 0.61 -11.88 -19.90
CA TYR A 487 0.04 -12.94 -20.74
C TYR A 487 0.60 -14.32 -20.39
N THR A 488 -0.25 -15.32 -20.40
CA THR A 488 0.14 -16.71 -20.35
C THR A 488 -0.64 -17.58 -21.33
N ASN A 489 0.06 -18.54 -21.93
CA ASN A 489 -0.43 -19.42 -22.99
C ASN A 489 -0.77 -20.83 -22.49
N ASN A 490 -0.78 -21.05 -21.18
CA ASN A 490 -0.76 -22.39 -20.62
C ASN A 490 -2.16 -22.96 -20.32
N PHE A 491 -2.24 -24.27 -20.30
CA PHE A 491 -3.48 -25.04 -20.11
C PHE A 491 -3.67 -25.55 -18.68
N GLN A 492 -2.82 -25.12 -17.74
CA GLN A 492 -2.90 -25.52 -16.34
C GLN A 492 -3.78 -24.56 -15.53
N ASN A 493 -4.62 -25.12 -14.67
CA ASN A 493 -5.43 -24.33 -13.74
C ASN A 493 -4.51 -23.70 -12.70
N ILE A 494 -4.42 -22.37 -12.71
CA ILE A 494 -3.77 -21.60 -11.66
C ILE A 494 -4.82 -21.38 -10.55
N THR A 495 -4.40 -21.40 -9.29
CA THR A 495 -5.24 -21.04 -8.13
C THR A 495 -4.75 -19.83 -7.39
N GLY A 496 -3.48 -19.46 -7.58
CA GLY A 496 -2.91 -18.29 -6.95
C GLY A 496 -1.62 -17.90 -7.63
N PHE A 497 -1.30 -16.62 -7.57
CA PHE A 497 -0.04 -16.08 -8.02
C PHE A 497 0.43 -14.95 -7.11
N GLN A 498 1.75 -14.93 -6.91
CA GLN A 498 2.51 -13.89 -6.29
C GLN A 498 3.71 -13.56 -7.17
N PHE A 499 4.03 -12.27 -7.31
CA PHE A 499 5.33 -11.83 -7.78
C PHE A 499 5.58 -10.39 -7.32
N ASP A 500 6.85 -10.05 -7.22
CA ASP A 500 7.32 -8.68 -7.02
C ASP A 500 7.80 -8.10 -8.34
N LEU A 501 7.47 -6.84 -8.55
CA LEU A 501 7.89 -6.07 -9.70
C LEU A 501 8.64 -4.85 -9.20
N PHE A 502 9.87 -4.69 -9.65
CA PHE A 502 10.70 -3.51 -9.43
C PHE A 502 10.74 -2.73 -10.74
N PHE A 503 10.57 -1.42 -10.64
CA PHE A 503 10.47 -0.54 -11.80
C PHE A 503 11.08 0.83 -11.51
N GLN A 504 11.36 1.60 -12.55
CA GLN A 504 12.02 2.89 -12.42
C GLN A 504 11.10 3.96 -11.78
N GLY A 505 11.66 4.88 -11.00
CA GLY A 505 10.90 5.90 -10.26
C GLY A 505 10.22 6.99 -11.11
N ASN A 506 10.31 6.90 -12.43
CA ASN A 506 9.60 7.77 -13.37
C ASN A 506 8.23 7.20 -13.79
N ILE A 507 7.87 6.01 -13.33
CA ILE A 507 6.56 5.43 -13.53
C ILE A 507 5.92 5.06 -12.21
N ASN A 508 4.60 5.27 -12.11
CA ASN A 508 3.83 4.99 -10.90
C ASN A 508 2.64 4.11 -11.24
N ILE A 509 2.37 3.09 -10.43
CA ILE A 509 1.16 2.27 -10.60
C ILE A 509 -0.07 3.12 -10.30
N ILE A 510 -1.00 3.18 -11.26
CA ILE A 510 -2.32 3.80 -11.08
C ILE A 510 -3.28 2.78 -10.49
N GLU A 511 -3.38 1.63 -11.15
CA GLU A 511 -4.37 0.61 -10.83
C GLU A 511 -3.99 -0.74 -11.44
N THR A 512 -4.60 -1.79 -10.92
CA THR A 512 -4.51 -3.14 -11.48
C THR A 512 -5.90 -3.66 -11.81
N PHE A 513 -6.02 -4.29 -12.96
CA PHE A 513 -7.26 -4.87 -13.46
C PHE A 513 -7.09 -6.38 -13.56
N LYS A 514 -8.09 -7.13 -13.10
CA LYS A 514 -8.06 -8.58 -13.19
C LYS A 514 -8.13 -8.99 -14.67
N GLY A 515 -7.21 -9.85 -15.08
CA GLY A 515 -7.25 -10.41 -16.41
C GLY A 515 -8.37 -11.45 -16.57
N ASN A 516 -8.57 -11.93 -17.79
CA ASN A 516 -9.61 -12.91 -18.10
C ASN A 516 -9.36 -14.28 -17.42
N ILE A 517 -8.12 -14.59 -17.03
CA ILE A 517 -7.78 -15.79 -16.26
C ILE A 517 -8.15 -15.63 -14.77
N ALA A 518 -7.88 -14.46 -14.20
CA ALA A 518 -8.01 -14.21 -12.75
C ALA A 518 -9.37 -13.62 -12.34
N LYS A 519 -10.44 -13.82 -13.13
CA LYS A 519 -11.73 -13.13 -12.94
C LYS A 519 -12.33 -13.28 -11.54
N ASN A 520 -12.18 -14.46 -10.94
CA ASN A 520 -12.72 -14.78 -9.61
C ASN A 520 -11.70 -14.65 -8.48
N TYR A 521 -10.47 -14.26 -8.79
CA TYR A 521 -9.41 -14.22 -7.79
C TYR A 521 -9.67 -13.06 -6.84
N PHE A 522 -9.43 -13.28 -5.56
CA PHE A 522 -9.35 -12.26 -4.53
C PHE A 522 -7.88 -11.91 -4.34
N GLY A 523 -7.59 -10.63 -4.19
CA GLY A 523 -6.20 -10.19 -4.19
C GLY A 523 -6.08 -8.70 -4.43
N ASN A 524 -4.87 -8.20 -4.20
CA ASN A 524 -4.51 -6.82 -4.43
C ASN A 524 -3.01 -6.73 -4.71
N TRP A 525 -2.58 -5.57 -5.20
CA TRP A 525 -1.19 -5.19 -5.24
C TRP A 525 -0.85 -4.24 -4.09
N ILE A 526 0.45 -4.09 -3.87
CA ILE A 526 1.02 -3.43 -2.71
C ILE A 526 2.25 -2.69 -3.16
N ALA A 527 2.34 -1.38 -2.92
CA ALA A 527 3.64 -0.70 -2.98
C ALA A 527 4.53 -1.23 -1.84
N LEU A 528 5.69 -1.79 -2.20
CA LEU A 528 6.75 -2.12 -1.24
C LEU A 528 7.62 -0.88 -0.97
N ASN A 529 7.81 -0.05 -1.99
CA ASN A 529 8.36 1.30 -1.94
C ASN A 529 7.91 2.08 -3.20
N ASP A 530 8.47 3.26 -3.43
CA ASP A 530 8.15 4.11 -4.59
C ASP A 530 8.42 3.45 -5.95
N THR A 531 9.28 2.43 -5.99
CA THR A 531 9.82 1.78 -7.19
C THR A 531 9.57 0.28 -7.23
N SER A 532 8.73 -0.26 -6.35
CA SER A 532 8.45 -1.69 -6.33
C SER A 532 7.09 -2.01 -5.78
N ALA A 533 6.49 -3.07 -6.32
CA ALA A 533 5.19 -3.54 -5.91
C ALA A 533 5.10 -5.05 -5.90
N ARG A 534 4.37 -5.57 -4.92
CA ARG A 534 4.01 -6.99 -4.80
C ARG A 534 2.58 -7.19 -5.26
N PHE A 535 2.35 -8.19 -6.11
CA PHE A 535 1.04 -8.58 -6.62
C PHE A 535 0.66 -9.92 -6.02
N ILE A 536 -0.49 -10.03 -5.34
CA ILE A 536 -0.95 -11.29 -4.74
C ILE A 536 -2.42 -11.49 -5.07
N TYR A 537 -2.73 -12.61 -5.71
CA TYR A 537 -4.09 -12.98 -6.04
C TYR A 537 -4.29 -14.48 -5.88
N PHE A 538 -5.44 -14.90 -5.35
CA PHE A 538 -5.82 -16.30 -5.16
C PHE A 538 -7.31 -16.52 -5.43
N ASP A 539 -7.67 -17.70 -5.94
CA ASP A 539 -9.05 -18.13 -6.04
C ASP A 539 -9.42 -19.01 -4.83
N ASN A 540 -10.33 -18.50 -3.99
CA ASN A 540 -10.86 -19.24 -2.84
C ASN A 540 -11.91 -20.29 -3.24
N ASN A 541 -12.36 -20.31 -4.50
CA ASN A 541 -13.29 -21.31 -4.99
C ASN A 541 -12.50 -22.46 -5.66
N GLN A 542 -12.99 -23.70 -5.56
CA GLN A 542 -12.38 -24.80 -6.30
C GLN A 542 -12.31 -24.43 -7.80
N PRO A 543 -11.13 -24.46 -8.42
CA PRO A 543 -10.95 -23.95 -9.76
C PRO A 543 -11.85 -24.73 -10.71
N ILE A 544 -12.74 -24.01 -11.40
CA ILE A 544 -13.52 -24.59 -12.48
C ILE A 544 -12.50 -24.96 -13.56
N GLU A 545 -12.44 -26.25 -13.94
CA GLU A 545 -11.59 -26.75 -15.03
C GLU A 545 -11.75 -25.86 -16.25
N SER A 546 -10.80 -24.94 -16.45
CA SER A 546 -10.81 -24.04 -17.59
C SER A 546 -9.39 -23.91 -18.10
N LYS A 547 -9.20 -24.44 -19.30
CA LYS A 547 -8.02 -24.16 -20.11
C LYS A 547 -8.09 -22.69 -20.52
N VAL A 548 -7.56 -21.80 -19.72
CA VAL A 548 -7.63 -20.36 -20.00
C VAL A 548 -6.31 -19.87 -20.56
N ILE A 549 -6.34 -19.49 -21.85
CA ILE A 549 -5.30 -18.70 -22.49
C ILE A 549 -5.69 -17.24 -22.31
N GLY A 550 -4.75 -16.37 -21.92
CA GLY A 550 -5.07 -14.96 -21.69
C GLY A 550 -4.12 -14.26 -20.75
N TYR A 551 -4.59 -13.20 -20.12
CA TYR A 551 -3.83 -12.39 -19.19
C TYR A 551 -4.21 -12.76 -17.75
N LEU A 552 -3.21 -12.90 -16.87
CA LEU A 552 -3.43 -13.05 -15.43
C LEU A 552 -3.92 -11.73 -14.83
N LEU A 553 -3.22 -10.67 -15.18
CA LEU A 553 -3.41 -9.33 -14.64
C LEU A 553 -3.10 -8.31 -15.74
N ASN A 554 -3.69 -7.13 -15.64
CA ASN A 554 -3.22 -5.92 -16.30
C ASN A 554 -2.85 -4.90 -15.22
N THR A 555 -1.63 -4.36 -15.28
CA THR A 555 -1.21 -3.25 -14.43
C THR A 555 -1.07 -1.99 -15.26
N SER A 556 -1.79 -0.94 -14.88
CA SER A 556 -1.67 0.38 -15.49
C SER A 556 -0.72 1.27 -14.70
N PHE A 557 0.20 1.89 -15.41
CA PHE A 557 1.19 2.83 -14.93
C PHE A 557 0.94 4.22 -15.54
N GLN A 558 1.16 5.24 -14.74
CA GLN A 558 1.33 6.61 -15.20
C GLN A 558 2.81 6.84 -15.44
N THR A 559 3.13 7.41 -16.59
CA THR A 559 4.47 7.82 -16.98
C THR A 559 4.57 9.35 -16.88
N ASP A 560 5.68 9.88 -16.39
CA ASP A 560 5.92 11.32 -16.33
C ASP A 560 5.95 11.97 -17.73
N GLU A 561 5.31 13.14 -17.87
CA GLU A 561 5.21 13.89 -19.14
C GLU A 561 6.58 14.31 -19.73
N ASN A 562 7.66 14.23 -18.95
CA ASN A 562 9.02 14.66 -19.33
C ASN A 562 10.01 13.50 -19.48
N ILE A 563 9.56 12.25 -19.57
CA ILE A 563 10.46 11.10 -19.72
C ILE A 563 11.18 11.19 -21.06
N LEU A 564 12.51 11.31 -20.98
CA LEU A 564 13.42 11.23 -22.13
C LEU A 564 13.87 9.79 -22.40
N GLU A 565 13.53 8.85 -21.53
CA GLU A 565 13.88 7.45 -21.64
C GLU A 565 13.01 6.77 -22.71
N ASN A 566 13.68 6.05 -23.61
CA ASN A 566 13.02 5.29 -24.67
C ASN A 566 12.57 3.91 -24.19
N GLU A 567 12.96 3.49 -22.99
CA GLU A 567 12.78 2.15 -22.47
C GLU A 567 12.51 2.20 -20.97
N PHE A 568 11.62 1.34 -20.51
CA PHE A 568 11.34 1.09 -19.10
C PHE A 568 11.87 -0.29 -18.70
N TYR A 569 12.56 -0.35 -17.57
CA TYR A 569 13.17 -1.57 -17.04
C TYR A 569 12.31 -2.12 -15.91
N PHE A 570 12.04 -3.42 -15.96
CA PHE A 570 11.28 -4.15 -14.95
C PHE A 570 12.03 -5.39 -14.51
N ASP A 571 12.33 -5.47 -13.21
CA ASP A 571 12.89 -6.67 -12.60
C ASP A 571 11.78 -7.41 -11.86
N VAL A 572 11.81 -8.75 -11.94
CA VAL A 572 10.77 -9.61 -11.37
C VAL A 572 11.37 -10.55 -10.34
N GLU A 573 10.83 -10.54 -9.13
CA GLU A 573 11.29 -11.41 -8.03
C GLU A 573 10.12 -12.12 -7.33
N ASN A 574 10.45 -13.03 -6.40
CA ASN A 574 9.50 -13.68 -5.49
C ASN A 574 8.28 -14.30 -6.19
N ILE A 575 8.56 -14.95 -7.33
CA ILE A 575 7.55 -15.50 -8.23
C ILE A 575 7.07 -16.83 -7.69
N MET A 576 5.79 -16.92 -7.41
CA MET A 576 5.16 -18.14 -6.98
C MET A 576 3.79 -18.25 -7.63
N LEU A 577 3.51 -19.37 -8.27
CA LEU A 577 2.17 -19.68 -8.79
C LEU A 577 1.79 -21.07 -8.33
N THR A 578 0.52 -21.28 -8.00
CA THR A 578 0.04 -22.58 -7.54
C THR A 578 -0.98 -23.18 -8.47
N ASN A 579 -0.98 -24.51 -8.54
CA ASN A 579 -1.99 -25.27 -9.27
C ASN A 579 -3.25 -25.52 -8.41
N GLN A 580 -4.23 -26.24 -8.97
CA GLN A 580 -5.47 -26.63 -8.27
C GLN A 580 -5.31 -27.43 -6.97
N ASN A 581 -4.14 -28.05 -6.75
CA ASN A 581 -3.81 -28.77 -5.53
C ASN A 581 -2.95 -27.91 -4.56
N TYR A 582 -2.78 -26.62 -4.85
CA TYR A 582 -1.90 -25.70 -4.13
C TYR A 582 -0.41 -26.05 -4.19
N GLU A 583 0.00 -26.86 -5.18
CA GLU A 583 1.41 -27.15 -5.43
C GLU A 583 2.02 -26.04 -6.28
N THR A 584 3.24 -25.62 -5.95
CA THR A 584 3.98 -24.60 -6.69
C THR A 584 4.29 -25.07 -8.11
N LEU A 585 4.01 -24.22 -9.09
CA LEU A 585 4.34 -24.39 -10.50
C LEU A 585 5.72 -23.84 -10.80
N LYS A 586 6.44 -24.51 -11.71
CA LYS A 586 7.70 -24.02 -12.27
C LYS A 586 7.40 -22.93 -13.29
N VAL A 587 7.57 -21.66 -12.92
CA VAL A 587 7.20 -20.52 -13.78
C VAL A 587 8.43 -19.85 -14.39
N LYS A 588 8.39 -19.65 -15.71
CA LYS A 588 9.31 -18.74 -16.39
C LYS A 588 8.67 -17.36 -16.49
N PHE A 589 9.16 -16.44 -15.67
CA PHE A 589 8.82 -15.04 -15.74
C PHE A 589 10.09 -14.26 -15.41
N ASN A 590 10.64 -13.63 -16.44
CA ASN A 590 11.96 -13.01 -16.41
C ASN A 590 11.80 -11.49 -16.39
N ASP A 591 12.86 -10.81 -15.96
CA ASP A 591 13.04 -9.37 -16.15
C ASP A 591 12.82 -8.99 -17.62
N PHE A 592 12.26 -7.81 -17.83
CA PHE A 592 11.84 -7.38 -19.16
C PHE A 592 11.98 -5.87 -19.35
N ILE A 593 12.11 -5.49 -20.62
CA ILE A 593 12.27 -4.09 -21.03
C ILE A 593 11.10 -3.74 -21.95
N ILE A 594 10.48 -2.59 -21.68
CA ILE A 594 9.36 -2.06 -22.46
C ILE A 594 9.82 -0.81 -23.18
N GLU A 595 9.78 -0.81 -24.51
CA GLU A 595 10.00 0.43 -25.26
C GLU A 595 8.87 1.44 -24.98
N ASN A 596 9.22 2.70 -24.74
CA ASN A 596 8.29 3.81 -24.53
C ASN A 596 7.85 4.44 -25.87
N ASN A 597 7.27 3.62 -26.75
CA ASN A 597 6.63 4.09 -27.98
C ASN A 597 5.12 3.80 -27.94
N SER A 598 4.34 4.71 -28.53
CA SER A 598 2.89 4.58 -28.54
C SER A 598 2.43 3.35 -29.31
N THR A 599 1.49 2.62 -28.74
CA THR A 599 0.80 1.49 -29.39
C THR A 599 -0.14 1.99 -30.48
N ILE A 600 -0.36 1.15 -31.49
CA ILE A 600 -1.27 1.44 -32.59
C ILE A 600 -2.71 1.47 -32.04
N ILE A 601 -3.49 2.48 -32.43
CA ILE A 601 -4.93 2.54 -32.08
C ILE A 601 -5.60 1.28 -32.63
N GLY A 602 -6.37 0.59 -31.77
CA GLY A 602 -7.02 -0.67 -32.10
C GLY A 602 -6.22 -1.95 -31.78
N ASP A 603 -4.91 -1.90 -31.50
CA ASP A 603 -4.13 -3.06 -31.02
C ASP A 603 -4.26 -3.20 -29.49
N LEU A 604 -5.31 -3.90 -29.06
CA LEU A 604 -5.73 -3.97 -27.66
C LEU A 604 -5.12 -5.13 -26.91
N ASN A 605 -4.49 -6.05 -27.63
CA ASN A 605 -3.84 -7.20 -27.08
C ASN A 605 -2.31 -7.01 -27.01
N GLY A 606 -1.78 -5.93 -27.59
CA GLY A 606 -0.38 -5.51 -27.48
C GLY A 606 0.58 -6.39 -28.27
N ASP A 607 0.11 -7.04 -29.35
CA ASP A 607 0.94 -7.88 -30.22
C ASP A 607 1.48 -7.14 -31.47
N ASN A 608 1.20 -5.84 -31.58
CA ASN A 608 1.56 -4.94 -32.67
C ASN A 608 0.81 -5.21 -33.98
N PHE A 609 -0.27 -5.99 -33.96
CA PHE A 609 -1.15 -6.18 -35.09
C PHE A 609 -2.58 -5.78 -34.71
N ILE A 610 -3.29 -5.12 -35.62
CA ILE A 610 -4.73 -4.96 -35.49
C ILE A 610 -5.37 -6.14 -36.20
N ASP A 611 -6.00 -7.04 -35.44
CA ASP A 611 -6.71 -8.18 -35.99
C ASP A 611 -8.00 -8.53 -35.22
N VAL A 612 -8.57 -9.70 -35.54
CA VAL A 612 -9.84 -10.13 -34.93
C VAL A 612 -9.72 -10.38 -33.42
N LEU A 613 -8.52 -10.64 -32.90
CA LEU A 613 -8.29 -10.83 -31.47
C LEU A 613 -8.51 -9.53 -30.71
N ASP A 614 -8.16 -8.37 -31.27
CA ASP A 614 -8.43 -7.08 -30.64
C ASP A 614 -9.92 -6.77 -30.57
N VAL A 615 -10.66 -7.15 -31.62
CA VAL A 615 -12.13 -7.06 -31.62
C VAL A 615 -12.73 -7.92 -30.49
N LEU A 616 -12.18 -9.11 -30.26
CA LEU A 616 -12.64 -9.97 -29.16
C LEU A 616 -12.39 -9.33 -27.79
N VAL A 617 -11.24 -8.65 -27.61
CA VAL A 617 -10.93 -7.91 -26.38
C VAL A 617 -11.97 -6.81 -26.10
N ILE A 618 -12.37 -6.03 -27.11
CA ILE A 618 -13.44 -5.02 -26.95
C ILE A 618 -14.77 -5.67 -26.62
N VAL A 619 -15.13 -6.75 -27.31
CA VAL A 619 -16.41 -7.44 -27.06
C VAL A 619 -16.47 -7.95 -25.63
N ASP A 620 -15.37 -8.51 -25.10
CA ASP A 620 -15.30 -8.94 -23.71
C ASP A 620 -15.43 -7.76 -22.73
N TYR A 621 -14.85 -6.60 -23.06
CA TYR A 621 -15.04 -5.38 -22.29
C TYR A 621 -16.50 -4.90 -22.28
N ILE A 622 -17.12 -4.75 -23.46
CA ILE A 622 -18.52 -4.28 -23.62
C ILE A 622 -19.49 -5.23 -22.90
N THR A 623 -19.20 -6.53 -22.89
CA THR A 623 -20.04 -7.53 -22.22
C THR A 623 -19.79 -7.64 -20.70
N GLY A 624 -18.86 -6.87 -20.14
CA GLY A 624 -18.50 -6.88 -18.73
C GLY A 624 -17.72 -8.12 -18.31
N ASN A 625 -17.10 -8.82 -19.26
CA ASN A 625 -16.31 -10.02 -19.01
C ASN A 625 -14.83 -9.74 -18.76
N LEU A 626 -14.35 -8.57 -19.18
CA LEU A 626 -12.99 -8.11 -19.03
C LEU A 626 -12.98 -6.64 -18.58
N GLN A 627 -12.01 -6.28 -17.75
CA GLN A 627 -11.68 -4.88 -17.45
C GLN A 627 -10.43 -4.50 -18.26
N LEU A 628 -10.46 -3.30 -18.86
CA LEU A 628 -9.34 -2.75 -19.61
C LEU A 628 -8.57 -1.75 -18.75
N GLY A 629 -7.26 -1.67 -18.96
CA GLY A 629 -6.42 -0.64 -18.36
C GLY A 629 -6.59 0.72 -19.03
N TYR A 630 -5.97 1.75 -18.46
CA TYR A 630 -6.14 3.13 -18.92
C TYR A 630 -5.59 3.36 -20.34
N ALA A 631 -4.45 2.75 -20.68
CA ALA A 631 -3.90 2.85 -22.03
C ALA A 631 -4.79 2.07 -23.03
N GLN A 632 -5.25 0.87 -22.66
CA GLN A 632 -6.19 0.05 -23.44
C GLN A 632 -7.51 0.77 -23.72
N ILE A 633 -8.10 1.42 -22.72
CA ILE A 633 -9.32 2.22 -22.89
C ILE A 633 -9.08 3.28 -23.96
N SER A 634 -7.95 4.00 -23.86
CA SER A 634 -7.62 5.10 -24.76
C SER A 634 -7.45 4.64 -26.22
N ILE A 635 -6.78 3.50 -26.45
CA ILE A 635 -6.59 2.98 -27.81
C ILE A 635 -7.80 2.18 -28.35
N SER A 636 -8.75 1.81 -27.48
CA SER A 636 -10.00 1.16 -27.90
C SER A 636 -11.05 2.14 -28.40
N ASP A 637 -11.03 3.39 -27.90
CA ASP A 637 -11.88 4.49 -28.35
C ASP A 637 -11.40 5.06 -29.70
N SER A 638 -11.58 4.26 -30.75
CA SER A 638 -11.04 4.52 -32.08
C SER A 638 -11.66 5.77 -32.72
N ASN A 639 -12.87 6.17 -32.30
CA ASN A 639 -13.53 7.38 -32.78
C ASN A 639 -13.30 8.61 -31.87
N ASN A 640 -12.63 8.46 -30.71
CA ASN A 640 -12.37 9.48 -29.69
C ASN A 640 -13.64 10.17 -29.15
N ASP A 641 -14.74 9.42 -29.00
CA ASP A 641 -15.99 9.94 -28.44
C ASP A 641 -16.13 9.72 -26.91
N ASN A 642 -15.12 9.08 -26.30
CA ASN A 642 -15.03 8.63 -24.91
C ASN A 642 -15.97 7.48 -24.53
N ASN A 643 -16.63 6.82 -25.48
CA ASN A 643 -17.48 5.65 -25.23
C ASN A 643 -17.05 4.48 -26.09
N ILE A 644 -16.45 3.48 -25.47
CA ILE A 644 -16.09 2.23 -26.15
C ILE A 644 -17.37 1.43 -26.44
N ASN A 645 -17.73 1.31 -27.71
CA ASN A 645 -18.96 0.67 -28.14
C ASN A 645 -18.83 -0.04 -29.50
N ILE A 646 -19.95 -0.40 -30.12
CA ILE A 646 -19.97 -1.12 -31.40
C ILE A 646 -19.39 -0.28 -32.54
N GLU A 647 -19.47 1.05 -32.46
CA GLU A 647 -18.89 1.95 -33.46
C GLU A 647 -17.37 1.82 -33.52
N ASP A 648 -16.68 1.68 -32.39
CA ASP A 648 -15.23 1.44 -32.34
C ASP A 648 -14.85 0.10 -32.96
N ILE A 649 -15.64 -0.95 -32.68
CA ILE A 649 -15.47 -2.27 -33.32
C ILE A 649 -15.54 -2.14 -34.84
N LEU A 650 -16.48 -1.37 -35.38
CA LEU A 650 -16.61 -1.19 -36.83
C LEU A 650 -15.39 -0.47 -37.43
N LEU A 651 -14.79 0.47 -36.70
CA LEU A 651 -13.57 1.15 -37.14
C LEU A 651 -12.38 0.19 -37.15
N ILE A 652 -12.18 -0.57 -36.09
CA ILE A 652 -11.11 -1.57 -36.01
C ILE A 652 -11.26 -2.63 -37.10
N ILE A 653 -12.49 -3.13 -37.34
CA ILE A 653 -12.75 -4.05 -38.46
C ILE A 653 -12.43 -3.40 -39.81
N SER A 654 -12.67 -2.10 -39.97
CA SER A 654 -12.31 -1.38 -41.19
C SER A 654 -10.79 -1.31 -41.40
N ASP A 655 -9.99 -1.34 -40.34
CA ASP A 655 -8.53 -1.33 -40.43
C ASP A 655 -7.94 -2.73 -40.71
N ILE A 656 -8.70 -3.80 -40.42
CA ILE A 656 -8.35 -5.19 -40.73
C ILE A 656 -8.57 -5.53 -42.21
N LEU A 657 -9.60 -4.94 -42.85
CA LEU A 657 -10.06 -5.24 -44.21
C LEU A 657 -9.27 -4.51 -45.30
#